data_AF-A0A094FIZ3-F1
#
_entry.id   AF-A0A094FIZ3-F1
#
_cell.length_a   1.000
_cell.length_b   1.000
_cell.length_c   1.000
_cell.angle_alpha   90.00
_cell.angle_beta   90.00
_cell.angle_gamma   90.00
#
_symmetry.space_group_name_H-M   'P 1'
#
loop_
_entity.id
_entity.type
_entity.pdbx_description
1 polymer ?
#
loop_
_entity_poly.entity_id
_entity_poly.type
_entity_poly.pdbx_seq_one_letter_code
_entity_poly.pdbx_strand_id
1 'polypeptide(L)'
;MGKSNKRAKVKNHPNPIAKPVKPPTDPELAAVREKQILPVINDLKSPEVSRRSAAAVAIANLIEDTKCRKLLLREQVVGILLEQTITDSSLESKSAGWGILRNLALEEEADFSIHLYRRDILTPITAIIQMIIETIESKENPIAKLPKAQQSLLWTLSGSVVGLLTSLGEAQEEIVEAISRLPSILNFLFGLLNVPAVPGELFSDVLTCISTLTEDNKALSQQIVGHEAWLMGLMQLRELAGPRAVPACAVLHNIFTCLEWFDHNTPMEGASDAILIPTLVQCMSQVQGEDNLSNGSSHLNPDQLLQLALEITASIATSLQEALEHGAKHEKEFEGFDDKADGEDETMADDINDDASDADEEDELNEEDEEEDEMTIAEIAEDMDRVIGDGSDDEDDSEDVPATLDALIRVASPFLLKLAQTDNEAVQSGAISALNNIAWTISNVDFSTASGRLKKSWAPLAQQIWSEVVTPVLASNTADIELASSITSLAWAVARSVQGQVKLTGDEHRKFMALYQASKDIPAPSDTEGVDPFQGLGVKCVGVLGRLALDPAPLALNREIGVFLLTVLAGLPETPVADAVEALNGIFDIYADKSYACDKVFRDDGFHKHLEELKVKVIKAAKGVDRRKETELRSRADEAGPSSVPTSSTTAATVVHDLAANSEWRFEVDIGTSIEVKILSGSAELFGTELAVKHAYTFNGTKAAIFTYHGCRIEVTGQCEEYTAEESPMTQYANLHFALENLRQTSQPEPRVLVVGPNNSGKTSLVKLLTAYATRSGKQPIVVNTDPGEGMLSIPGSLTATAMSSVIDVEEGWGSSPTSGPSSVPVKLPLVYFYGLKSPEDEPKLYKPVCTRLALAVTERLADDEEVKRSGVIIDTPGVISQGKNSYDLISHIASEFTVNVIIVLGSERLHSDMLRRFSNATPTPITVIKLEKSGGCADRDDAYMSAFRQSQIREYFFGSIKRTLSPHTQTVDFSAITIYKIHEQSGMMSSFLPGGEEEVESPIFDRVEPSSQMLHCVMAVMYAGTHDALEVIRDASVMGFVYVAEVDDKKRRLRVLAPVSGKIGDRPLVWGSWPEASVSLI
;
A
#
# COMPACT_ATOMS: atom_id res chain seq x y z
N MET A 1 -69.09 -6.58 -45.26
CA MET A 1 -68.81 -7.13 -43.91
C MET A 1 -67.50 -7.92 -44.02
N GLY A 2 -66.43 -7.72 -43.26
CA GLY A 2 -66.14 -6.77 -42.20
C GLY A 2 -64.64 -6.77 -41.84
N LYS A 3 -64.22 -5.62 -41.32
CA LYS A 3 -63.13 -5.34 -40.34
C LYS A 3 -61.68 -5.65 -40.70
N SER A 4 -60.93 -4.56 -40.89
CA SER A 4 -59.47 -4.49 -40.85
C SER A 4 -58.94 -4.74 -39.43
N ASN A 5 -57.85 -5.49 -39.34
CA ASN A 5 -57.12 -5.74 -38.09
C ASN A 5 -56.12 -4.62 -37.81
N LYS A 6 -56.15 -4.17 -36.55
CA LYS A 6 -55.42 -3.03 -35.99
C LYS A 6 -53.92 -3.32 -35.92
N ARG A 7 -53.11 -2.38 -36.40
CA ARG A 7 -51.68 -2.26 -36.09
C ARG A 7 -51.50 -2.07 -34.57
N ALA A 8 -50.52 -2.79 -34.02
CA ALA A 8 -50.13 -2.74 -32.62
C ALA A 8 -49.81 -1.31 -32.18
N LYS A 9 -50.45 -0.86 -31.09
CA LYS A 9 -50.10 0.39 -30.41
C LYS A 9 -48.77 0.20 -29.69
N VAL A 10 -47.77 0.96 -30.11
CA VAL A 10 -46.63 1.32 -29.26
C VAL A 10 -47.19 2.01 -28.02
N LYS A 11 -46.88 1.47 -26.83
CA LYS A 11 -47.21 2.11 -25.56
C LYS A 11 -46.30 3.34 -25.40
N ASN A 12 -46.86 4.53 -25.58
CA ASN A 12 -46.25 5.76 -25.07
C ASN A 12 -46.19 5.66 -23.54
N HIS A 13 -44.99 5.52 -22.98
CA HIS A 13 -44.75 5.93 -21.60
C HIS A 13 -44.92 7.45 -21.53
N PRO A 14 -45.70 7.99 -20.57
CA PRO A 14 -45.82 9.43 -20.39
C PRO A 14 -44.50 10.01 -19.86
N ASN A 15 -44.10 11.13 -20.46
CA ASN A 15 -42.95 11.96 -20.12
C ASN A 15 -42.98 12.37 -18.61
N PRO A 16 -41.93 12.20 -17.80
CA PRO A 16 -42.01 12.39 -16.34
C PRO A 16 -41.98 13.86 -15.84
N ILE A 17 -41.93 14.87 -16.72
CA ILE A 17 -41.51 16.25 -16.37
C ILE A 17 -42.70 17.21 -16.13
N ALA A 18 -43.81 16.78 -15.54
CA ALA A 18 -44.91 17.72 -15.26
C ALA A 18 -45.81 17.32 -14.07
N LYS A 19 -45.23 16.97 -12.92
CA LYS A 19 -46.00 17.01 -11.67
C LYS A 19 -45.94 18.43 -11.10
N PRO A 20 -47.08 19.12 -10.90
CA PRO A 20 -47.07 20.44 -10.27
C PRO A 20 -46.47 20.34 -8.87
N VAL A 21 -45.50 21.22 -8.57
CA VAL A 21 -44.84 21.28 -7.27
C VAL A 21 -45.89 21.60 -6.21
N LYS A 22 -46.13 20.67 -5.28
CA LYS A 22 -47.10 20.85 -4.20
C LYS A 22 -46.65 21.99 -3.26
N PRO A 23 -47.57 22.79 -2.68
CA PRO A 23 -47.21 23.81 -1.69
C PRO A 23 -46.51 23.18 -0.47
N PRO A 24 -45.63 23.92 0.24
CA PRO A 24 -45.16 23.54 1.57
C PRO A 24 -46.35 23.34 2.53
N THR A 25 -46.23 22.38 3.44
CA THR A 25 -47.24 22.13 4.49
C THR A 25 -47.24 23.23 5.56
N ASP A 26 -46.13 23.96 5.69
CA ASP A 26 -45.98 25.10 6.58
C ASP A 26 -46.59 26.37 5.96
N PRO A 27 -47.56 27.03 6.62
CA PRO A 27 -48.22 28.23 6.11
C PRO A 27 -47.28 29.44 5.96
N GLU A 28 -46.21 29.56 6.76
CA GLU A 28 -45.23 30.65 6.62
C GLU A 28 -44.37 30.46 5.37
N LEU A 29 -43.87 29.24 5.13
CA LEU A 29 -43.11 28.91 3.92
C LEU A 29 -43.98 29.00 2.65
N ALA A 30 -45.27 28.68 2.75
CA ALA A 30 -46.21 28.88 1.64
C ALA A 30 -46.39 30.37 1.30
N ALA A 31 -46.48 31.24 2.31
CA ALA A 31 -46.58 32.69 2.11
C ALA A 31 -45.31 33.30 1.49
N VAL A 32 -44.12 32.86 1.94
CA VAL A 32 -42.82 33.27 1.36
C VAL A 32 -42.72 32.80 -0.10
N ARG A 33 -43.10 31.55 -0.38
CA ARG A 33 -43.14 31.00 -1.73
C ARG A 33 -44.00 31.84 -2.68
N GLU A 34 -45.21 32.21 -2.27
CA GLU A 34 -46.14 32.98 -3.10
C GLU A 34 -45.72 34.44 -3.29
N LYS A 35 -45.18 35.08 -2.25
CA LYS A 35 -44.84 36.51 -2.28
C LYS A 35 -43.47 36.82 -2.87
N GLN A 36 -42.49 35.93 -2.69
CA GLN A 36 -41.08 36.21 -3.01
C GLN A 36 -40.51 35.25 -4.06
N ILE A 37 -40.83 33.95 -4.02
CA ILE A 37 -40.18 32.95 -4.89
C ILE A 37 -40.85 32.84 -6.28
N LEU A 38 -42.18 32.66 -6.31
CA LEU A 38 -42.92 32.48 -7.57
C LEU A 38 -42.84 33.68 -8.53
N PRO A 39 -42.92 34.96 -8.06
CA PRO A 39 -42.78 36.11 -8.95
C PRO A 39 -41.44 36.12 -9.68
N VAL A 40 -40.34 35.87 -8.94
CA VAL A 40 -38.99 35.93 -9.48
C VAL A 40 -38.72 34.76 -10.44
N ILE A 41 -39.26 33.56 -10.18
CA ILE A 41 -39.19 32.43 -11.12
C ILE A 41 -39.97 32.71 -12.41
N ASN A 42 -41.11 33.38 -12.32
CA ASN A 42 -41.88 33.75 -13.52
C ASN A 42 -41.16 34.83 -14.33
N ASP A 43 -40.55 35.80 -13.67
CA ASP A 43 -39.75 36.83 -14.34
C ASP A 43 -38.48 36.23 -14.99
N LEU A 44 -37.88 35.20 -14.39
CA LEU A 44 -36.77 34.44 -14.99
C LEU A 44 -37.18 33.68 -16.27
N LYS A 45 -38.46 33.27 -16.38
CA LYS A 45 -39.03 32.62 -17.58
C LYS A 45 -39.58 33.62 -18.61
N SER A 46 -39.48 34.92 -18.34
CA SER A 46 -40.02 35.97 -19.22
C SER A 46 -39.25 36.03 -20.55
N PRO A 47 -39.92 36.30 -21.68
CA PRO A 47 -39.24 36.55 -22.96
C PRO A 47 -38.44 37.87 -22.96
N GLU A 48 -38.67 38.78 -22.00
CA GLU A 48 -37.95 40.05 -21.89
C GLU A 48 -36.60 39.88 -21.17
N VAL A 49 -35.49 40.20 -21.86
CA VAL A 49 -34.12 40.12 -21.30
C VAL A 49 -33.97 40.95 -20.03
N SER A 50 -34.53 42.16 -19.99
CA SER A 50 -34.46 43.05 -18.83
C SER A 50 -35.11 42.46 -17.57
N ARG A 51 -36.25 41.77 -17.72
CA ARG A 51 -36.92 41.10 -16.58
C ARG A 51 -36.14 39.88 -16.10
N ARG A 52 -35.55 39.11 -17.02
CA ARG A 52 -34.71 37.96 -16.67
C ARG A 52 -33.44 38.38 -15.93
N SER A 53 -32.76 39.41 -16.39
CA SER A 53 -31.57 39.93 -15.70
C SER A 53 -31.90 40.48 -14.31
N ALA A 54 -33.02 41.22 -14.17
CA ALA A 54 -33.47 41.70 -12.86
C ALA A 54 -33.88 40.55 -11.92
N ALA A 55 -34.56 39.53 -12.45
CA ALA A 55 -34.89 38.32 -11.70
C ALA A 55 -33.65 37.57 -11.25
N ALA A 56 -32.63 37.46 -12.10
CA ALA A 56 -31.40 36.76 -11.76
C ALA A 56 -30.63 37.44 -10.62
N VAL A 57 -30.56 38.77 -10.60
CA VAL A 57 -30.00 39.54 -9.48
C VAL A 57 -30.83 39.33 -8.20
N ALA A 58 -32.17 39.32 -8.30
CA ALA A 58 -33.03 39.04 -7.16
C ALA A 58 -32.82 37.61 -6.62
N ILE A 59 -32.64 36.61 -7.49
CA ILE A 59 -32.34 35.22 -7.08
C ILE A 59 -31.00 35.15 -6.36
N ALA A 60 -29.96 35.81 -6.85
CA ALA A 60 -28.64 35.82 -6.21
C ALA A 60 -28.71 36.26 -4.74
N ASN A 61 -29.49 37.30 -4.44
CA ASN A 61 -29.69 37.77 -3.06
C ASN A 61 -30.59 36.83 -2.23
N LEU A 62 -31.57 36.19 -2.86
CA LEU A 62 -32.48 35.26 -2.17
C LEU A 62 -31.81 33.93 -1.80
N ILE A 63 -30.69 33.58 -2.45
CA ILE A 63 -29.94 32.35 -2.18
C ILE A 63 -29.23 32.41 -0.83
N GLU A 64 -28.86 33.59 -0.33
CA GLU A 64 -28.23 33.76 0.98
C GLU A 64 -29.14 33.30 2.13
N ASP A 65 -30.47 33.44 1.98
CA ASP A 65 -31.43 32.93 2.95
C ASP A 65 -31.73 31.44 2.73
N THR A 66 -31.43 30.61 3.73
CA THR A 66 -31.58 29.15 3.67
C THR A 66 -33.01 28.71 3.32
N LYS A 67 -34.06 29.40 3.81
CA LYS A 67 -35.46 29.02 3.52
C LYS A 67 -35.82 29.33 2.08
N CYS A 68 -35.42 30.51 1.59
CA CYS A 68 -35.61 30.92 0.21
C CYS A 68 -34.83 30.03 -0.78
N ARG A 69 -33.58 29.69 -0.47
CA ARG A 69 -32.74 28.77 -1.26
C ARG A 69 -33.38 27.40 -1.44
N LYS A 70 -33.81 26.75 -0.35
CA LYS A 70 -34.50 25.44 -0.43
C LYS A 70 -35.82 25.52 -1.19
N LEU A 71 -36.56 26.64 -1.12
CA LEU A 71 -37.78 26.85 -1.90
C LEU A 71 -37.48 27.04 -3.40
N LEU A 72 -36.42 27.78 -3.76
CA LEU A 72 -35.98 27.94 -5.16
C LEU A 72 -35.58 26.60 -5.79
N LEU A 73 -34.82 25.77 -5.06
CA LEU A 73 -34.46 24.41 -5.47
C LEU A 73 -35.70 23.53 -5.68
N ARG A 74 -36.67 23.60 -4.76
CA ARG A 74 -37.95 22.87 -4.86
C ARG A 74 -38.75 23.28 -6.11
N GLU A 75 -38.72 24.55 -6.49
CA GLU A 75 -39.36 25.06 -7.72
C GLU A 75 -38.55 24.83 -9.00
N GLN A 76 -37.55 23.94 -8.97
CA GLN A 76 -36.77 23.51 -10.12
C GLN A 76 -35.97 24.64 -10.78
N VAL A 77 -35.46 25.61 -10.00
CA VAL A 77 -34.64 26.72 -10.51
C VAL A 77 -33.46 26.22 -11.34
N VAL A 78 -32.79 25.13 -10.94
CA VAL A 78 -31.67 24.52 -11.67
C VAL A 78 -32.08 24.09 -13.07
N GLY A 79 -33.23 23.42 -13.22
CA GLY A 79 -33.73 23.01 -14.54
C GLY A 79 -33.99 24.21 -15.46
N ILE A 80 -34.55 25.29 -14.91
CA ILE A 80 -34.80 26.53 -15.66
C ILE A 80 -33.49 27.17 -16.12
N LEU A 81 -32.49 27.24 -15.23
CA LEU A 81 -31.19 27.82 -15.54
C LEU A 81 -30.48 27.06 -16.67
N LEU A 82 -30.44 25.72 -16.58
CA LEU A 82 -29.77 24.87 -17.57
C LEU A 82 -30.45 24.90 -18.95
N GLU A 83 -31.78 24.93 -18.98
CA GLU A 83 -32.52 24.85 -20.25
C GLU A 83 -32.70 26.22 -20.92
N GLN A 84 -32.82 27.30 -20.15
CA GLN A 84 -33.31 28.60 -20.67
C GLN A 84 -32.36 29.78 -20.44
N THR A 85 -31.61 29.82 -19.33
CA THR A 85 -30.86 31.02 -18.94
C THR A 85 -29.41 30.97 -19.42
N ILE A 86 -28.71 29.84 -19.23
CA ILE A 86 -27.29 29.72 -19.65
C ILE A 86 -27.13 29.56 -21.17
N THR A 87 -28.20 29.19 -21.86
CA THR A 87 -28.28 29.02 -23.32
C THR A 87 -28.77 30.28 -24.05
N ASP A 88 -29.05 31.37 -23.33
CA ASP A 88 -29.61 32.60 -23.91
C ASP A 88 -28.64 33.32 -24.85
N SER A 89 -29.13 34.06 -25.84
CA SER A 89 -28.27 34.87 -26.72
C SER A 89 -27.58 36.07 -26.03
N SER A 90 -28.13 36.61 -24.95
CA SER A 90 -27.59 37.76 -24.23
C SER A 90 -26.49 37.33 -23.25
N LEU A 91 -25.31 37.96 -23.36
CA LEU A 91 -24.18 37.75 -22.45
C LEU A 91 -24.55 38.12 -20.99
N GLU A 92 -25.38 39.13 -20.79
CA GLU A 92 -25.86 39.57 -19.48
C GLU A 92 -26.70 38.48 -18.80
N SER A 93 -27.61 37.85 -19.57
CA SER A 93 -28.44 36.75 -19.09
C SER A 93 -27.61 35.50 -18.79
N LYS A 94 -26.65 35.16 -19.66
CA LYS A 94 -25.73 34.05 -19.42
C LYS A 94 -24.91 34.26 -18.15
N SER A 95 -24.26 35.41 -18.02
CA SER A 95 -23.41 35.78 -16.87
C SER A 95 -24.18 35.65 -15.56
N ALA A 96 -25.40 36.19 -15.51
CA ALA A 96 -26.23 36.08 -14.31
C ALA A 96 -26.68 34.64 -14.01
N GLY A 97 -26.99 33.84 -15.05
CA GLY A 97 -27.35 32.42 -14.89
C GLY A 97 -26.22 31.56 -14.30
N TRP A 98 -25.00 31.74 -14.81
CA TRP A 98 -23.81 31.06 -14.28
C TRP A 98 -23.48 31.52 -12.86
N GLY A 99 -23.63 32.81 -12.55
CA GLY A 99 -23.45 33.34 -11.20
C GLY A 99 -24.41 32.73 -10.18
N ILE A 100 -25.67 32.48 -10.57
CA ILE A 100 -26.65 31.77 -9.73
C ILE A 100 -26.21 30.32 -9.46
N LEU A 101 -25.75 29.60 -10.50
CA LEU A 101 -25.29 28.21 -10.33
C LEU A 101 -24.08 28.14 -9.39
N ARG A 102 -23.12 29.05 -9.52
CA ARG A 102 -21.98 29.17 -8.59
C ARG A 102 -22.46 29.43 -7.16
N ASN A 103 -23.31 30.43 -6.95
CA ASN A 103 -23.77 30.76 -5.59
C ASN A 103 -24.58 29.61 -4.96
N LEU A 104 -25.36 28.87 -5.75
CA LEU A 104 -26.04 27.66 -5.26
C LEU A 104 -25.06 26.56 -4.87
N ALA A 105 -23.98 26.38 -5.63
CA ALA A 105 -22.95 25.38 -5.32
C ALA A 105 -22.12 25.74 -4.09
N LEU A 106 -21.85 27.02 -3.85
CA LEU A 106 -21.14 27.50 -2.66
C LEU A 106 -21.96 27.39 -1.36
N GLU A 107 -23.28 27.50 -1.46
CA GLU A 107 -24.19 27.61 -0.31
C GLU A 107 -24.89 26.29 0.07
N GLU A 108 -24.82 25.28 -0.80
CA GLU A 108 -25.38 23.95 -0.58
C GLU A 108 -24.26 22.94 -0.29
N GLU A 109 -24.63 21.79 0.26
CA GLU A 109 -23.67 20.73 0.55
C GLU A 109 -23.11 20.10 -0.74
N ALA A 110 -22.03 19.32 -0.62
CA ALA A 110 -21.36 18.67 -1.75
C ALA A 110 -22.31 17.80 -2.62
N ASP A 111 -23.42 17.31 -2.05
CA ASP A 111 -24.44 16.54 -2.76
C ASP A 111 -25.11 17.34 -3.91
N PHE A 112 -25.15 18.67 -3.80
CA PHE A 112 -25.66 19.55 -4.85
C PHE A 112 -24.72 19.61 -6.06
N SER A 113 -23.40 19.75 -5.83
CA SER A 113 -22.39 19.67 -6.89
C SER A 113 -22.44 18.32 -7.60
N ILE A 114 -22.60 17.22 -6.85
CA ILE A 114 -22.81 15.87 -7.41
C ILE A 114 -24.11 15.82 -8.23
N HIS A 115 -25.17 16.49 -7.80
CA HIS A 115 -26.43 16.59 -8.56
C HIS A 115 -26.23 17.32 -9.90
N LEU A 116 -25.47 18.42 -9.92
CA LEU A 116 -25.13 19.14 -11.14
C LEU A 116 -24.30 18.27 -12.08
N TYR A 117 -23.29 17.55 -11.57
CA TYR A 117 -22.49 16.61 -12.33
C TYR A 117 -23.35 15.50 -12.98
N ARG A 118 -24.26 14.89 -12.23
CA ARG A 118 -25.22 13.89 -12.75
C ARG A 118 -26.19 14.43 -13.80
N ARG A 119 -26.35 15.75 -13.88
CA ARG A 119 -27.12 16.45 -14.92
C ARG A 119 -26.27 16.90 -16.10
N ASP A 120 -25.02 16.42 -16.20
CA ASP A 120 -24.09 16.73 -17.29
C ASP A 120 -23.76 18.23 -17.38
N ILE A 121 -23.47 18.88 -16.23
CA ILE A 121 -23.07 20.29 -16.18
C ILE A 121 -21.73 20.58 -16.90
N LEU A 122 -20.85 19.59 -17.02
CA LEU A 122 -19.54 19.73 -17.67
C LEU A 122 -19.66 20.04 -19.17
N THR A 123 -20.71 19.53 -19.83
CA THR A 123 -20.96 19.81 -21.26
C THR A 123 -21.29 21.30 -21.50
N PRO A 124 -22.27 21.91 -20.80
CA PRO A 124 -22.48 23.37 -20.83
C PRO A 124 -21.26 24.19 -20.40
N ILE A 125 -20.48 23.73 -19.40
CA ILE A 125 -19.25 24.42 -18.96
C ILE A 125 -18.25 24.47 -20.11
N THR A 126 -18.02 23.35 -20.79
CA THR A 126 -17.09 23.27 -21.93
C THR A 126 -17.53 24.21 -23.07
N ALA A 127 -18.83 24.26 -23.36
CA ALA A 127 -19.36 25.13 -24.41
C ALA A 127 -19.20 26.63 -24.08
N ILE A 128 -19.42 27.04 -22.82
CA ILE A 128 -19.25 28.44 -22.43
C ILE A 128 -17.77 28.83 -22.37
N ILE A 129 -16.90 27.94 -21.92
CA ILE A 129 -15.45 28.13 -21.92
C ILE A 129 -14.94 28.37 -23.33
N GLN A 130 -15.37 27.56 -24.30
CA GLN A 130 -14.97 27.72 -25.70
C GLN A 130 -15.34 29.12 -26.23
N MET A 131 -16.54 29.64 -25.91
CA MET A 131 -16.96 30.99 -26.27
C MET A 131 -16.08 32.07 -25.61
N ILE A 132 -15.70 31.88 -24.35
CA ILE A 132 -14.82 32.81 -23.63
C ILE A 132 -13.43 32.83 -24.27
N ILE A 133 -12.83 31.66 -24.54
CA ILE A 133 -11.53 31.53 -25.20
C ILE A 133 -11.56 32.25 -26.56
N GLU A 134 -12.55 31.96 -27.41
CA GLU A 134 -12.69 32.60 -28.73
C GLU A 134 -12.82 34.13 -28.64
N THR A 135 -13.47 34.63 -27.59
CA THR A 135 -13.61 36.07 -27.34
C THR A 135 -12.29 36.70 -26.89
N ILE A 136 -11.52 36.03 -26.03
CA ILE A 136 -10.23 36.50 -25.51
C ILE A 136 -9.16 36.49 -26.60
N GLU A 137 -9.09 35.42 -27.41
CA GLU A 137 -8.07 35.20 -28.44
C GLU A 137 -8.39 35.87 -29.79
N SER A 138 -9.54 36.54 -29.90
CA SER A 138 -9.97 37.19 -31.15
C SER A 138 -8.96 38.24 -31.63
N LYS A 139 -8.33 37.98 -32.77
CA LYS A 139 -7.41 38.93 -33.44
C LYS A 139 -8.15 40.11 -34.07
N GLU A 140 -9.41 39.90 -34.48
CA GLU A 140 -10.24 40.94 -35.11
C GLU A 140 -10.78 41.93 -34.08
N ASN A 141 -11.23 41.42 -32.92
CA ASN A 141 -11.77 42.23 -31.82
C ASN A 141 -11.04 41.92 -30.49
N PRO A 142 -9.80 42.43 -30.29
CA PRO A 142 -9.06 42.23 -29.06
C PRO A 142 -9.85 42.73 -27.85
N ILE A 143 -9.71 42.07 -26.70
CA ILE A 143 -10.42 42.41 -25.46
C ILE A 143 -10.27 43.89 -25.08
N ALA A 144 -9.08 44.47 -25.30
CA ALA A 144 -8.79 45.87 -25.04
C ALA A 144 -9.65 46.86 -25.86
N LYS A 145 -10.21 46.43 -26.99
CA LYS A 145 -11.10 47.23 -27.84
C LYS A 145 -12.59 47.07 -27.50
N LEU A 146 -12.95 46.10 -26.64
CA LEU A 146 -14.33 45.92 -26.20
C LEU A 146 -14.75 47.04 -25.24
N PRO A 147 -16.04 47.41 -25.17
CA PRO A 147 -16.57 48.29 -24.13
C PRO A 147 -16.26 47.77 -22.73
N LYS A 148 -15.87 48.64 -21.80
CA LYS A 148 -15.54 48.26 -20.40
C LYS A 148 -16.65 47.44 -19.72
N ALA A 149 -17.92 47.74 -20.00
CA ALA A 149 -19.06 47.00 -19.47
C ALA A 149 -19.11 45.54 -19.99
N GLN A 150 -18.78 45.32 -21.27
CA GLN A 150 -18.72 43.97 -21.85
C GLN A 150 -17.51 43.19 -21.33
N GLN A 151 -16.36 43.85 -21.15
CA GLN A 151 -15.19 43.24 -20.50
C GLN A 151 -15.53 42.78 -19.08
N SER A 152 -16.18 43.65 -18.29
CA SER A 152 -16.62 43.32 -16.93
C SER A 152 -17.53 42.09 -16.90
N LEU A 153 -18.52 42.01 -17.79
CA LEU A 153 -19.43 40.87 -17.87
C LEU A 153 -18.72 39.56 -18.23
N LEU A 154 -17.71 39.63 -19.12
CA LEU A 154 -16.90 38.48 -19.50
C LEU A 154 -16.06 37.96 -18.31
N TRP A 155 -15.49 38.87 -17.52
CA TRP A 155 -14.75 38.51 -16.30
C TRP A 155 -15.64 37.96 -15.21
N THR A 156 -16.82 38.55 -14.97
CA THR A 156 -17.82 38.01 -14.03
C THR A 156 -18.29 36.62 -14.46
N LEU A 157 -18.50 36.40 -15.76
CA LEU A 157 -18.84 35.09 -16.29
C LEU A 157 -17.70 34.08 -16.08
N SER A 158 -16.46 34.46 -16.39
CA SER A 158 -15.28 33.62 -16.21
C SER A 158 -15.12 33.21 -14.74
N GLY A 159 -15.23 34.16 -13.79
CA GLY A 159 -15.18 33.86 -12.36
C GLY A 159 -16.36 33.02 -11.87
N SER A 160 -17.53 33.15 -12.49
CA SER A 160 -18.67 32.27 -12.17
C SER A 160 -18.41 30.82 -12.58
N VAL A 161 -17.78 30.61 -13.74
CA VAL A 161 -17.41 29.27 -14.23
C VAL A 161 -16.27 28.67 -13.41
N VAL A 162 -15.22 29.46 -13.13
CA VAL A 162 -14.08 29.03 -12.30
C VAL A 162 -14.56 28.65 -10.90
N GLY A 163 -15.34 29.52 -10.24
CA GLY A 163 -15.87 29.20 -8.90
C GLY A 163 -16.77 27.95 -8.89
N LEU A 164 -17.56 27.72 -9.94
CA LEU A 164 -18.35 26.49 -10.06
C LEU A 164 -17.46 25.26 -10.28
N LEU A 165 -16.37 25.37 -11.05
CA LEU A 165 -15.39 24.29 -11.21
C LEU A 165 -14.70 23.95 -9.89
N THR A 166 -14.34 24.95 -9.09
CA THR A 166 -13.81 24.76 -7.74
C THR A 166 -14.79 23.99 -6.87
N SER A 167 -16.05 24.45 -6.75
CA SER A 167 -17.08 23.74 -5.95
C SER A 167 -17.46 22.35 -6.48
N LEU A 168 -17.24 22.09 -7.77
CA LEU A 168 -17.39 20.76 -8.35
C LEU A 168 -16.20 19.86 -8.00
N GLY A 169 -14.98 20.41 -8.00
CA GLY A 169 -13.76 19.71 -7.61
C GLY A 169 -13.73 19.32 -6.13
N GLU A 170 -14.19 20.21 -5.25
CA GLU A 170 -14.28 19.95 -3.79
C GLU A 170 -15.31 18.87 -3.42
N ALA A 171 -16.23 18.52 -4.32
CA ALA A 171 -17.38 17.68 -3.98
C ALA A 171 -17.09 16.18 -4.03
N GLN A 172 -16.32 15.71 -5.02
CA GLN A 172 -16.02 14.28 -5.20
C GLN A 172 -14.84 14.08 -6.17
N GLU A 173 -13.91 13.18 -5.83
CA GLU A 173 -12.74 12.82 -6.65
C GLU A 173 -13.08 12.41 -8.10
N GLU A 174 -14.19 11.68 -8.30
CA GLU A 174 -14.68 11.29 -9.64
C GLU A 174 -14.95 12.51 -10.54
N ILE A 175 -15.39 13.64 -9.96
CA ILE A 175 -15.67 14.88 -10.69
C ILE A 175 -14.35 15.57 -11.06
N VAL A 176 -13.36 15.57 -10.16
CA VAL A 176 -12.01 16.07 -10.42
C VAL A 176 -11.40 15.32 -11.61
N GLU A 177 -11.42 13.98 -11.60
CA GLU A 177 -10.94 13.17 -12.73
C GLU A 177 -11.66 13.51 -14.04
N ALA A 178 -12.97 13.70 -14.00
CA ALA A 178 -13.76 14.05 -15.18
C ALA A 178 -13.37 15.43 -15.75
N ILE A 179 -13.14 16.41 -14.88
CA ILE A 179 -12.65 17.74 -15.26
C ILE A 179 -11.24 17.64 -15.87
N SER A 180 -10.33 16.87 -15.26
CA SER A 180 -8.95 16.69 -15.73
C SER A 180 -8.83 15.99 -17.08
N ARG A 181 -9.88 15.29 -17.54
CA ARG A 181 -9.94 14.67 -18.88
C ARG A 181 -10.42 15.63 -19.97
N LEU A 182 -10.76 16.87 -19.65
CA LEU A 182 -11.28 17.87 -20.59
C LEU A 182 -10.22 18.96 -20.89
N PRO A 183 -9.47 18.86 -22.00
CA PRO A 183 -8.39 19.79 -22.32
C PRO A 183 -8.85 21.24 -22.45
N SER A 184 -10.09 21.47 -22.88
CA SER A 184 -10.70 22.79 -22.98
C SER A 184 -10.75 23.53 -21.65
N ILE A 185 -10.98 22.81 -20.54
CA ILE A 185 -11.02 23.41 -19.20
C ILE A 185 -9.61 23.77 -18.74
N LEU A 186 -8.65 22.85 -18.91
CA LEU A 186 -7.26 23.10 -18.52
C LEU A 186 -6.64 24.25 -19.33
N ASN A 187 -6.83 24.25 -20.66
CA ASN A 187 -6.38 25.34 -21.53
C ASN A 187 -7.01 26.68 -21.15
N PHE A 188 -8.25 26.68 -20.70
CA PHE A 188 -8.92 27.88 -20.21
C PHE A 188 -8.29 28.41 -18.92
N LEU A 189 -8.10 27.55 -17.92
CA LEU A 189 -7.53 27.93 -16.63
C LEU A 189 -6.10 28.48 -16.81
N PHE A 190 -5.21 27.72 -17.46
CA PHE A 190 -3.84 28.17 -17.73
C PHE A 190 -3.77 29.32 -18.75
N GLY A 191 -4.73 29.40 -19.67
CA GLY A 191 -4.86 30.51 -20.61
C GLY A 191 -5.15 31.83 -19.90
N LEU A 192 -6.04 31.83 -18.90
CA LEU A 192 -6.36 33.03 -18.10
C LEU A 192 -5.14 33.55 -17.32
N LEU A 193 -4.27 32.67 -16.82
CA LEU A 193 -3.04 33.08 -16.13
C LEU A 193 -2.08 33.86 -17.03
N ASN A 194 -2.15 33.66 -18.35
CA ASN A 194 -1.29 34.32 -19.33
C ASN A 194 -1.86 35.63 -19.88
N VAL A 195 -3.06 36.04 -19.47
CA VAL A 195 -3.73 37.25 -19.96
C VAL A 195 -3.53 38.41 -18.98
N PRO A 196 -2.72 39.46 -19.33
CA PRO A 196 -2.41 40.55 -18.40
C PRO A 196 -3.62 41.40 -17.96
N ALA A 197 -4.72 41.34 -18.73
CA ALA A 197 -5.95 42.09 -18.48
C ALA A 197 -6.90 41.41 -17.45
N VAL A 198 -6.58 40.21 -16.98
CA VAL A 198 -7.40 39.46 -16.01
C VAL A 198 -7.38 40.19 -14.64
N PRO A 199 -8.55 40.42 -14.02
CA PRO A 199 -8.64 41.00 -12.68
C PRO A 199 -7.92 40.15 -11.63
N GLY A 200 -7.33 40.77 -10.61
CA GLY A 200 -6.57 40.07 -9.57
C GLY A 200 -7.37 39.02 -8.79
N GLU A 201 -8.66 39.26 -8.56
CA GLU A 201 -9.58 38.31 -7.91
C GLU A 201 -9.73 37.03 -8.76
N LEU A 202 -10.13 37.20 -10.02
CA LEU A 202 -10.26 36.07 -10.96
C LEU A 202 -8.94 35.31 -11.14
N PHE A 203 -7.81 36.02 -11.17
CA PHE A 203 -6.51 35.38 -11.26
C PHE A 203 -6.25 34.44 -10.07
N SER A 204 -6.65 34.86 -8.87
CA SER A 204 -6.49 34.07 -7.65
C SER A 204 -7.47 32.91 -7.62
N ASP A 205 -8.73 33.13 -7.99
CA ASP A 205 -9.74 32.08 -8.12
C ASP A 205 -9.29 30.97 -9.09
N VAL A 206 -8.61 31.33 -10.18
CA VAL A 206 -8.06 30.37 -11.14
C VAL A 206 -6.97 29.51 -10.50
N LEU A 207 -6.05 30.10 -9.75
CA LEU A 207 -5.00 29.34 -9.06
C LEU A 207 -5.60 28.44 -7.97
N THR A 208 -6.57 28.92 -7.20
CA THR A 208 -7.30 28.09 -6.23
C THR A 208 -7.99 26.92 -6.93
N CYS A 209 -8.67 27.16 -8.06
CA CYS A 209 -9.30 26.09 -8.84
C CYS A 209 -8.28 25.05 -9.32
N ILE A 210 -7.13 25.49 -9.84
CA ILE A 210 -6.06 24.57 -10.25
C ILE A 210 -5.52 23.81 -9.03
N SER A 211 -5.37 24.46 -7.87
CA SER A 211 -4.93 23.83 -6.62
C SER A 211 -5.88 22.70 -6.22
N THR A 212 -7.19 22.98 -6.15
CA THR A 212 -8.22 21.97 -5.89
C THR A 212 -8.19 20.81 -6.88
N LEU A 213 -7.95 21.08 -8.17
CA LEU A 213 -7.91 20.03 -9.19
C LEU A 213 -6.63 19.19 -9.15
N THR A 214 -5.53 19.74 -8.61
CA THR A 214 -4.21 19.08 -8.54
C THR A 214 -3.98 18.34 -7.22
N GLU A 215 -4.78 18.63 -6.19
CA GLU A 215 -4.78 17.90 -4.92
C GLU A 215 -5.06 16.41 -5.16
N ASP A 216 -4.12 15.55 -4.74
CA ASP A 216 -4.12 14.10 -4.92
C ASP A 216 -4.36 13.59 -6.36
N ASN A 217 -4.08 14.42 -7.38
CA ASN A 217 -4.37 14.11 -8.78
C ASN A 217 -3.10 13.93 -9.63
N LYS A 218 -2.47 12.76 -9.50
CA LYS A 218 -1.24 12.40 -10.24
C LYS A 218 -1.38 12.55 -11.76
N ALA A 219 -2.54 12.21 -12.33
CA ALA A 219 -2.78 12.29 -13.77
C ALA A 219 -2.79 13.73 -14.29
N LEU A 220 -3.38 14.67 -13.55
CA LEU A 220 -3.33 16.09 -13.90
C LEU A 220 -1.94 16.67 -13.70
N SER A 221 -1.27 16.34 -12.59
CA SER A 221 0.10 16.80 -12.32
C SER A 221 1.08 16.37 -13.42
N GLN A 222 0.96 15.13 -13.92
CA GLN A 222 1.73 14.66 -15.09
C GLN A 222 1.42 15.45 -16.38
N GLN A 223 0.16 15.81 -16.62
CA GLN A 223 -0.22 16.63 -17.78
C GLN A 223 0.36 18.05 -17.68
N ILE A 224 0.37 18.64 -16.48
CA ILE A 224 0.94 19.98 -16.25
C ILE A 224 2.44 19.96 -16.49
N VAL A 225 3.15 18.96 -15.95
CA VAL A 225 4.59 18.81 -16.16
C VAL A 225 4.94 18.52 -17.63
N GLY A 226 4.13 17.73 -18.32
CA GLY A 226 4.29 17.47 -19.75
C GLY A 226 4.11 18.71 -20.64
N HIS A 227 3.54 19.81 -20.10
CA HIS A 227 3.30 21.06 -20.81
C HIS A 227 4.21 22.17 -20.26
N GLU A 228 5.46 22.22 -20.73
CA GLU A 228 6.55 23.08 -20.22
C GLU A 228 6.13 24.53 -19.91
N ALA A 229 5.33 25.16 -20.78
CA ALA A 229 4.85 26.53 -20.58
C ALA A 229 3.98 26.72 -19.32
N TRP A 230 3.22 25.71 -18.90
CA TRP A 230 2.36 25.77 -17.72
C TRP A 230 3.20 25.68 -16.45
N LEU A 231 4.13 24.72 -16.39
CA LEU A 231 5.03 24.54 -15.26
C LEU A 231 5.95 25.75 -15.08
N MET A 232 6.60 26.22 -16.15
CA MET A 232 7.46 27.41 -16.10
C MET A 232 6.67 28.67 -15.73
N GLY A 233 5.41 28.78 -16.19
CA GLY A 233 4.51 29.86 -15.79
C GLY A 233 4.27 29.86 -14.28
N LEU A 234 3.96 28.70 -13.69
CA LEU A 234 3.79 28.57 -12.24
C LEU A 234 5.07 28.87 -11.46
N MET A 235 6.22 28.38 -11.93
CA MET A 235 7.52 28.67 -11.31
C MET A 235 7.84 30.17 -11.32
N GLN A 236 7.55 30.89 -12.41
CA GLN A 236 7.71 32.35 -12.46
C GLN A 236 6.73 33.07 -11.55
N LEU A 237 5.48 32.61 -11.44
CA LEU A 237 4.48 33.23 -10.57
C LEU A 237 4.87 33.14 -9.08
N ARG A 238 5.59 32.09 -8.67
CA ARG A 238 6.12 31.95 -7.30
C ARG A 238 7.18 33.02 -6.97
N GLU A 239 7.93 33.50 -7.96
CA GLU A 239 9.00 34.49 -7.79
C GLU A 239 8.47 35.92 -7.72
N LEU A 240 7.22 36.13 -8.13
CA LEU A 240 6.57 37.44 -8.05
C LEU A 240 6.20 37.76 -6.60
N ALA A 241 6.65 38.90 -6.08
CA ALA A 241 6.19 39.39 -4.78
C ALA A 241 4.70 39.77 -4.85
N GLY A 242 3.89 39.27 -3.91
CA GLY A 242 2.51 39.71 -3.69
C GLY A 242 1.48 38.58 -3.54
N PRO A 243 0.16 38.90 -3.58
CA PRO A 243 -0.94 37.99 -3.23
C PRO A 243 -1.14 36.83 -4.21
N ARG A 244 -0.36 36.78 -5.30
CA ARG A 244 -0.44 35.74 -6.34
C ARG A 244 0.56 34.61 -6.14
N ALA A 245 1.59 34.82 -5.32
CA ALA A 245 2.65 33.84 -5.12
C ALA A 245 2.19 32.64 -4.29
N VAL A 246 1.42 32.90 -3.23
CA VAL A 246 0.97 31.85 -2.29
C VAL A 246 0.08 30.81 -2.97
N PRO A 247 -0.97 31.16 -3.75
CA PRO A 247 -1.76 30.15 -4.45
C PRO A 247 -0.96 29.40 -5.54
N ALA A 248 0.05 30.03 -6.16
CA ALA A 248 0.94 29.34 -7.09
C ALA A 248 1.83 28.32 -6.36
N CYS A 249 2.29 28.63 -5.14
CA CYS A 249 3.01 27.69 -4.28
C CYS A 249 2.13 26.48 -3.92
N ALA A 250 0.84 26.68 -3.65
CA ALA A 250 -0.10 25.58 -3.37
C ALA A 250 -0.18 24.59 -4.55
N VAL A 251 -0.34 25.11 -5.78
CA VAL A 251 -0.37 24.27 -6.99
C VAL A 251 0.96 23.52 -7.18
N LEU A 252 2.09 24.21 -7.00
CA LEU A 252 3.41 23.58 -7.14
C LEU A 252 3.63 22.49 -6.09
N HIS A 253 3.26 22.74 -4.83
CA HIS A 253 3.34 21.77 -3.75
C HIS A 253 2.49 20.52 -4.04
N ASN A 254 1.25 20.69 -4.52
CA ASN A 254 0.39 19.58 -4.92
C ASN A 254 1.03 18.75 -6.05
N ILE A 255 1.66 19.40 -7.04
CA ILE A 255 2.39 18.73 -8.12
C ILE A 255 3.59 17.97 -7.56
N PHE A 256 4.41 18.60 -6.71
CA PHE A 256 5.61 17.99 -6.15
C PHE A 256 5.25 16.76 -5.30
N THR A 257 4.22 16.86 -4.48
CA THR A 257 3.72 15.76 -3.64
C THR A 257 3.15 14.62 -4.49
N CYS A 258 2.25 14.90 -5.44
CA CYS A 258 1.63 13.88 -6.29
C CYS A 258 2.63 13.12 -7.19
N LEU A 259 3.70 13.79 -7.59
CA LEU A 259 4.75 13.22 -8.44
C LEU A 259 5.94 12.70 -7.65
N GLU A 260 5.91 12.78 -6.32
CA GLU A 260 6.97 12.34 -5.42
C GLU A 260 8.32 13.03 -5.72
N TRP A 261 8.28 14.33 -6.07
CA TRP A 261 9.46 15.17 -6.30
C TRP A 261 10.05 15.67 -4.98
N PHE A 262 10.63 14.75 -4.24
CA PHE A 262 11.35 15.04 -3.01
C PHE A 262 12.78 15.50 -3.31
N ASP A 263 13.47 16.05 -2.30
CA ASP A 263 14.80 16.66 -2.46
C ASP A 263 15.83 15.80 -3.21
N HIS A 264 15.76 14.46 -3.06
CA HIS A 264 16.67 13.50 -3.68
C HIS A 264 16.22 12.97 -5.05
N ASN A 265 15.01 13.30 -5.52
CA ASN A 265 14.41 12.73 -6.73
C ASN A 265 13.63 13.80 -7.52
N THR A 266 14.32 14.86 -7.93
CA THR A 266 13.74 15.94 -8.74
C THR A 266 14.21 15.84 -10.20
N PRO A 267 13.30 15.88 -11.20
CA PRO A 267 13.66 15.85 -12.61
C PRO A 267 14.24 17.18 -13.13
N MET A 268 14.12 18.24 -12.34
CA MET A 268 14.75 19.54 -12.58
C MET A 268 15.49 19.93 -11.31
N GLU A 269 16.73 20.38 -11.47
CA GLU A 269 17.58 20.78 -10.36
C GLU A 269 16.88 21.84 -9.48
N GLY A 270 16.66 21.50 -8.21
CA GLY A 270 15.99 22.37 -7.24
C GLY A 270 14.47 22.43 -7.36
N ALA A 271 13.78 21.58 -8.13
CA ALA A 271 12.33 21.54 -8.19
C ALA A 271 11.70 20.71 -7.05
N SER A 272 11.94 21.10 -5.80
CA SER A 272 11.33 20.53 -4.59
C SER A 272 10.62 21.58 -3.75
N ASP A 273 9.90 21.16 -2.71
CA ASP A 273 9.21 22.06 -1.77
C ASP A 273 10.16 23.09 -1.10
N ALA A 274 11.46 22.82 -1.04
CA ALA A 274 12.49 23.73 -0.52
C ALA A 274 12.40 25.14 -1.13
N ILE A 275 12.09 25.26 -2.42
CA ILE A 275 12.05 26.55 -3.13
C ILE A 275 10.78 27.36 -2.82
N LEU A 276 9.75 26.73 -2.26
CA LEU A 276 8.47 27.38 -1.94
C LEU A 276 8.54 28.08 -0.58
N ILE A 277 9.29 27.50 0.36
CA ILE A 277 9.37 27.96 1.76
C ILE A 277 9.79 29.43 1.88
N PRO A 278 10.85 29.93 1.22
CA PRO A 278 11.25 31.34 1.31
C PRO A 278 10.14 32.30 0.86
N THR A 279 9.44 31.97 -0.23
CA THR A 279 8.32 32.76 -0.74
C THR A 279 7.16 32.79 0.25
N LEU A 280 6.80 31.62 0.81
CA LEU A 280 5.73 31.53 1.81
C LEU A 280 6.06 32.40 3.04
N VAL A 281 7.27 32.28 3.59
CA VAL A 281 7.71 33.08 4.75
C VAL A 281 7.77 34.56 4.44
N GLN A 282 8.25 34.95 3.24
CA GLN A 282 8.25 36.35 2.81
C GLN A 282 6.82 36.92 2.78
N CYS A 283 5.86 36.18 2.22
CA CYS A 283 4.46 36.60 2.20
C CYS A 283 3.89 36.74 3.62
N MET A 284 4.16 35.79 4.52
CA MET A 284 3.69 35.89 5.90
C MET A 284 4.27 37.12 6.63
N SER A 285 5.53 37.50 6.33
CA SER A 285 6.19 38.66 6.93
C SER A 285 5.61 40.00 6.49
N GLN A 286 5.11 40.10 5.26
CA GLN A 286 4.55 41.33 4.71
C GLN A 286 3.17 41.67 5.32
N VAL A 287 2.38 40.65 5.63
CA VAL A 287 1.04 40.82 6.22
C VAL A 287 1.09 41.40 7.64
N GLN A 288 2.16 41.16 8.40
CA GLN A 288 2.33 41.73 9.74
C GLN A 288 2.81 43.19 9.77
N GLY A 289 3.33 43.71 8.65
CA GLY A 289 3.95 45.04 8.59
C GLY A 289 3.00 46.21 8.34
N GLU A 290 1.76 45.95 7.91
CA GLU A 290 0.79 46.99 7.50
C GLU A 290 -0.27 47.27 8.58
N ASP A 291 0.16 47.82 9.71
CA ASP A 291 -0.72 48.64 10.55
C ASP A 291 -1.01 49.96 9.81
N ASN A 292 -2.22 50.08 9.26
CA ASN A 292 -2.79 51.21 8.50
C ASN A 292 -2.47 51.24 7.00
N LEU A 293 -3.43 50.79 6.18
CA LEU A 293 -3.91 51.52 5.00
C LEU A 293 -5.25 50.89 4.53
N SER A 294 -6.32 51.23 5.25
CA SER A 294 -7.66 51.22 4.64
C SER A 294 -7.69 52.26 3.52
N ASN A 295 -7.45 51.84 2.28
CA ASN A 295 -8.01 52.42 1.04
C ASN A 295 -7.37 51.80 -0.21
N GLY A 296 -8.08 50.86 -0.86
CA GLY A 296 -7.90 50.60 -2.30
C GLY A 296 -7.85 49.13 -2.73
N SER A 297 -9.02 48.49 -2.86
CA SER A 297 -9.30 47.42 -3.83
C SER A 297 -8.26 46.30 -4.02
N SER A 298 -7.94 45.56 -2.95
CA SER A 298 -7.41 44.19 -3.05
C SER A 298 -8.20 43.30 -2.08
N HIS A 299 -9.07 42.44 -2.60
CA HIS A 299 -10.12 41.75 -1.83
C HIS A 299 -9.77 40.33 -1.33
N LEU A 300 -8.56 39.83 -1.57
CA LEU A 300 -8.03 38.75 -0.72
C LEU A 300 -7.65 39.38 0.62
N ASN A 301 -8.37 39.01 1.68
CA ASN A 301 -8.09 39.53 3.01
C ASN A 301 -6.63 39.13 3.36
N PRO A 302 -5.75 40.04 3.80
CA PRO A 302 -4.37 39.69 4.17
C PRO A 302 -4.30 38.50 5.14
N ASP A 303 -5.30 38.38 6.02
CA ASP A 303 -5.46 37.24 6.93
C ASP A 303 -5.70 35.89 6.21
N GLN A 304 -6.46 35.87 5.12
CA GLN A 304 -6.72 34.65 4.34
C GLN A 304 -5.47 34.17 3.58
N LEU A 305 -4.68 35.11 3.07
CA LEU A 305 -3.40 34.80 2.43
C LEU A 305 -2.38 34.27 3.44
N LEU A 306 -2.36 34.87 4.64
CA LEU A 306 -1.54 34.40 5.74
C LEU A 306 -1.94 32.97 6.15
N GLN A 307 -3.24 32.71 6.29
CA GLN A 307 -3.76 31.38 6.62
C GLN A 307 -3.40 30.34 5.56
N LEU A 308 -3.60 30.65 4.27
CA LEU A 308 -3.24 29.75 3.17
C LEU A 308 -1.73 29.45 3.18
N ALA A 309 -0.88 30.45 3.44
CA ALA A 309 0.57 30.22 3.52
C ALA A 309 0.94 29.28 4.70
N LEU A 310 0.26 29.41 5.84
CA LEU A 310 0.44 28.53 7.00
C LEU A 310 0.01 27.10 6.68
N GLU A 311 -1.13 26.93 6.02
CA GLU A 311 -1.67 25.62 5.61
C GLU A 311 -0.72 24.91 4.64
N ILE A 312 -0.22 25.60 3.61
CA ILE A 312 0.78 25.05 2.67
C ILE A 312 2.05 24.65 3.43
N THR A 313 2.52 25.47 4.37
CA THR A 313 3.75 25.17 5.13
C THR A 313 3.58 23.93 6.03
N ALA A 314 2.39 23.77 6.63
CA ALA A 314 2.04 22.57 7.39
C ALA A 314 1.90 21.32 6.49
N SER A 315 1.39 21.49 5.27
CA SER A 315 1.29 20.43 4.26
C SER A 315 2.66 19.96 3.78
N ILE A 316 3.58 20.89 3.47
CA ILE A 316 4.99 20.59 3.13
C ILE A 316 5.68 19.76 4.21
N ALA A 317 5.46 20.09 5.49
CA ALA A 317 6.04 19.29 6.57
C ALA A 317 5.49 17.85 6.59
N THR A 318 4.19 17.69 6.31
CA THR A 318 3.52 16.38 6.29
C THR A 318 3.98 15.54 5.11
N SER A 319 4.05 16.12 3.90
CA SER A 319 4.56 15.42 2.70
C SER A 319 6.02 14.99 2.89
N LEU A 320 6.85 15.83 3.53
CA LEU A 320 8.23 15.48 3.86
C LEU A 320 8.31 14.35 4.89
N GLN A 321 7.39 14.30 5.85
CA GLN A 321 7.33 13.19 6.80
C GLN A 321 7.11 11.86 6.08
N GLU A 322 6.12 11.81 5.18
CA GLU A 322 5.85 10.63 4.36
C GLU A 322 7.08 10.26 3.51
N ALA A 323 7.74 11.26 2.91
CA ALA A 323 8.95 11.07 2.12
C ALA A 323 10.09 10.44 2.93
N LEU A 324 10.32 10.89 4.16
CA LEU A 324 11.36 10.35 5.05
C LEU A 324 11.05 8.92 5.49
N GLU A 325 9.77 8.61 5.76
CA GLU A 325 9.33 7.24 6.07
C GLU A 325 9.48 6.27 4.89
N HIS A 326 9.37 6.78 3.66
CA HIS A 326 9.61 6.03 2.42
C HIS A 326 11.11 5.91 2.07
N GLY A 327 11.90 6.97 2.26
CA GLY A 327 13.34 7.02 1.97
C GLY A 327 14.21 6.18 2.91
N ALA A 328 13.87 6.11 4.20
CA ALA A 328 14.59 5.28 5.19
C ALA A 328 14.55 3.76 4.89
N LYS A 329 13.67 3.32 3.99
CA LYS A 329 13.63 1.93 3.49
C LYS A 329 14.60 1.67 2.33
N HIS A 330 15.14 2.72 1.70
CA HIS A 330 16.03 2.66 0.55
C HIS A 330 17.52 2.89 0.87
N GLU A 331 17.88 3.42 2.04
CA GLU A 331 19.27 3.77 2.42
C GLU A 331 20.24 2.60 2.72
N LYS A 332 19.90 1.35 2.39
CA LYS A 332 20.84 0.21 2.47
C LYS A 332 21.52 -0.17 1.16
N GLU A 333 21.27 0.53 0.06
CA GLU A 333 21.93 0.28 -1.22
C GLU A 333 22.46 1.59 -1.83
N PHE A 334 23.63 2.03 -1.35
CA PHE A 334 24.47 2.97 -2.10
C PHE A 334 25.94 2.51 -2.00
N GLU A 335 26.35 1.65 -2.93
CA GLU A 335 27.76 1.48 -3.28
C GLU A 335 28.11 2.55 -4.34
N GLY A 336 29.23 3.23 -4.12
CA GLY A 336 29.60 4.48 -4.78
C GLY A 336 29.71 4.42 -6.31
N PHE A 337 29.54 5.60 -6.90
CA PHE A 337 29.76 5.90 -8.31
C PHE A 337 31.17 5.49 -8.76
N ASP A 338 31.25 4.57 -9.72
CA ASP A 338 32.35 4.53 -10.69
C ASP A 338 31.99 5.47 -11.85
N ASP A 339 32.69 6.59 -11.91
CA ASP A 339 32.67 7.53 -13.03
C ASP A 339 33.24 6.89 -14.30
N LYS A 340 32.42 6.77 -15.36
CA LYS A 340 32.67 7.27 -16.73
C LYS A 340 31.69 6.70 -17.77
N ALA A 341 30.81 7.56 -18.27
CA ALA A 341 30.30 7.56 -19.64
C ALA A 341 31.33 8.34 -20.52
N ASP A 342 31.56 8.16 -21.82
CA ASP A 342 30.82 7.66 -22.98
C ASP A 342 31.84 7.29 -24.09
N GLY A 343 31.41 6.52 -25.11
CA GLY A 343 32.03 6.60 -26.44
C GLY A 343 31.89 5.34 -27.32
N GLU A 344 30.86 5.32 -28.15
CA GLU A 344 30.66 4.39 -29.29
C GLU A 344 31.84 4.42 -30.29
N ASP A 345 32.30 3.27 -30.79
CA ASP A 345 32.37 2.98 -32.24
C ASP A 345 32.92 1.57 -32.58
N GLU A 346 32.14 0.91 -33.44
CA GLU A 346 32.50 0.06 -34.58
C GLU A 346 33.72 -0.91 -34.61
N THR A 347 33.36 -2.16 -34.92
CA THR A 347 34.02 -3.12 -35.86
C THR A 347 35.13 -4.08 -35.39
N MET A 348 34.82 -5.37 -35.55
CA MET A 348 35.57 -6.44 -36.21
C MET A 348 36.97 -6.87 -35.67
N ALA A 349 37.01 -8.19 -35.43
CA ALA A 349 38.06 -9.15 -35.79
C ALA A 349 39.22 -9.42 -34.81
N ASP A 350 39.37 -10.74 -34.60
CA ASP A 350 40.62 -11.51 -34.61
C ASP A 350 41.67 -11.33 -33.49
N ASP A 351 41.74 -12.39 -32.68
CA ASP A 351 42.90 -13.29 -32.57
C ASP A 351 44.23 -12.82 -31.93
N ILE A 352 44.77 -13.76 -31.13
CA ILE A 352 46.19 -13.99 -30.76
C ILE A 352 46.71 -13.17 -29.57
N ASN A 353 46.91 -13.77 -28.39
CA ASN A 353 48.02 -14.64 -27.90
C ASN A 353 49.29 -13.87 -27.48
N ASP A 354 49.85 -14.33 -26.35
CA ASP A 354 51.24 -14.15 -25.86
C ASP A 354 51.62 -12.71 -25.42
N ASP A 355 52.48 -12.44 -24.44
CA ASP A 355 53.35 -13.20 -23.55
C ASP A 355 53.78 -12.17 -22.47
N ALA A 356 53.80 -12.54 -21.19
CA ALA A 356 55.01 -12.75 -20.37
C ALA A 356 55.80 -11.51 -19.91
N SER A 357 56.13 -11.55 -18.60
CA SER A 357 57.42 -11.15 -17.97
C SER A 357 57.77 -9.65 -18.00
N ASP A 358 58.50 -9.06 -17.07
CA ASP A 358 59.19 -9.44 -15.84
C ASP A 358 59.71 -8.11 -15.24
N ALA A 359 60.09 -8.18 -13.96
CA ALA A 359 61.22 -7.46 -13.35
C ALA A 359 61.15 -5.93 -13.13
N ASP A 360 60.97 -5.60 -11.84
CA ASP A 360 62.02 -5.07 -10.94
C ASP A 360 62.74 -3.74 -11.25
N GLU A 361 62.75 -2.93 -10.17
CA GLU A 361 63.87 -2.19 -9.58
C GLU A 361 64.07 -0.68 -9.86
N GLU A 362 64.01 0.03 -8.72
CA GLU A 362 64.94 1.05 -8.19
C GLU A 362 64.63 2.55 -8.27
N ASP A 363 64.79 3.13 -7.08
CA ASP A 363 64.77 4.50 -6.61
C ASP A 363 65.73 5.45 -7.36
N GLU A 364 65.38 6.74 -7.46
CA GLU A 364 66.07 7.87 -6.79
C GLU A 364 65.61 9.24 -7.31
N LEU A 365 65.12 10.04 -6.36
CA LEU A 365 65.19 11.51 -6.15
C LEU A 365 65.70 12.44 -7.26
N ASN A 366 64.96 13.53 -7.50
CA ASN A 366 65.49 14.91 -7.49
C ASN A 366 64.37 15.97 -7.35
N GLU A 367 64.61 16.92 -6.45
CA GLU A 367 63.87 18.14 -6.16
C GLU A 367 64.29 19.31 -7.09
N GLU A 368 63.60 20.45 -6.91
CA GLU A 368 63.74 21.80 -7.52
C GLU A 368 62.84 21.98 -8.78
N ASP A 369 61.85 22.89 -8.84
CA ASP A 369 61.82 24.28 -8.39
C ASP A 369 60.38 24.85 -8.24
N GLU A 370 60.26 25.83 -7.36
CA GLU A 370 59.07 26.63 -7.01
C GLU A 370 58.80 27.74 -8.06
N GLU A 371 57.53 27.99 -8.40
CA GLU A 371 57.05 29.33 -8.75
C GLU A 371 55.79 29.66 -7.93
N GLU A 372 55.87 30.79 -7.23
CA GLU A 372 54.85 31.40 -6.38
C GLU A 372 53.64 31.88 -7.20
N ASP A 373 52.42 31.53 -6.79
CA ASP A 373 51.20 32.23 -7.20
C ASP A 373 50.47 32.79 -5.97
N GLU A 374 50.10 34.06 -6.07
CA GLU A 374 49.62 34.95 -4.99
C GLU A 374 48.23 34.55 -4.45
N MET A 375 48.11 34.41 -3.11
CA MET A 375 46.84 34.20 -2.40
C MET A 375 45.83 35.32 -2.67
N THR A 376 44.61 34.94 -3.05
CA THR A 376 43.54 35.89 -3.39
C THR A 376 42.76 36.35 -2.15
N ILE A 377 42.11 37.52 -2.23
CA ILE A 377 41.29 38.08 -1.13
C ILE A 377 40.13 37.15 -0.73
N ALA A 378 39.71 36.24 -1.62
CA ALA A 378 38.69 35.22 -1.32
C ALA A 378 39.21 34.13 -0.38
N GLU A 379 40.47 33.69 -0.54
CA GLU A 379 41.10 32.69 0.32
C GLU A 379 41.38 33.26 1.72
N ILE A 380 41.71 34.55 1.83
CA ILE A 380 41.86 35.24 3.12
C ILE A 380 40.51 35.35 3.86
N ALA A 381 39.39 35.44 3.13
CA ALA A 381 38.05 35.48 3.73
C ALA A 381 37.62 34.10 4.26
N GLU A 382 37.93 33.02 3.53
CA GLU A 382 37.70 31.65 3.99
C GLU A 382 38.58 31.28 5.19
N ASP A 383 39.82 31.76 5.24
CA ASP A 383 40.72 31.49 6.35
C ASP A 383 40.39 32.33 7.61
N MET A 384 39.79 33.52 7.44
CA MET A 384 39.25 34.29 8.57
C MET A 384 38.04 33.61 9.23
N ASP A 385 37.22 32.87 8.47
CA ASP A 385 36.07 32.14 9.01
C ASP A 385 36.52 30.88 9.79
N ARG A 386 37.63 30.25 9.38
CA ARG A 386 38.28 29.13 10.11
C ARG A 386 38.88 29.51 11.45
N VAL A 387 39.14 30.80 11.71
CA VAL A 387 39.80 31.28 12.95
C VAL A 387 38.79 31.73 14.03
N ILE A 388 37.50 31.84 13.70
CA ILE A 388 36.47 32.34 14.63
C ILE A 388 35.64 31.21 15.28
N GLY A 389 35.75 29.98 14.77
CA GLY A 389 35.12 28.79 15.38
C GLY A 389 35.94 28.23 16.55
N ASP A 390 35.46 28.45 17.77
CA ASP A 390 35.98 27.85 19.00
C ASP A 390 35.95 26.31 18.92
N GLY A 391 37.03 25.67 19.35
CA GLY A 391 37.34 24.28 19.01
C GLY A 391 36.52 23.24 19.76
N SER A 392 35.99 22.27 19.01
CA SER A 392 35.82 20.87 19.42
C SER A 392 35.50 20.00 18.22
N ASP A 393 36.37 19.03 17.92
CA ASP A 393 36.17 17.80 17.15
C ASP A 393 35.01 17.80 16.12
N ASP A 394 35.23 18.36 14.93
CA ASP A 394 34.39 18.12 13.75
C ASP A 394 35.29 17.42 12.69
N GLU A 395 35.35 16.09 12.73
CA GLU A 395 35.78 15.25 11.59
C GLU A 395 34.56 15.10 10.65
N ASP A 396 34.76 15.39 9.35
CA ASP A 396 33.84 15.17 8.20
C ASP A 396 32.42 15.78 8.24
N ASP A 397 32.33 17.11 8.12
CA ASP A 397 31.06 17.84 7.91
C ASP A 397 30.69 17.98 6.41
N SER A 398 30.65 16.86 5.67
CA SER A 398 30.09 16.82 4.30
C SER A 398 28.90 15.86 4.19
N GLU A 399 27.95 15.96 5.12
CA GLU A 399 26.68 15.22 5.07
C GLU A 399 25.53 16.13 4.60
N ASP A 400 24.85 15.70 3.52
CA ASP A 400 23.74 16.43 2.89
C ASP A 400 22.46 16.35 3.74
N VAL A 401 22.09 17.46 4.38
CA VAL A 401 20.76 17.63 5.00
C VAL A 401 19.74 17.88 3.88
N PRO A 402 18.57 17.21 3.87
CA PRO A 402 17.52 17.49 2.89
C PRO A 402 17.16 18.98 2.86
N ALA A 403 17.22 19.59 1.68
CA ALA A 403 17.06 21.03 1.50
C ALA A 403 15.71 21.56 2.04
N THR A 404 14.63 20.78 1.88
CA THR A 404 13.31 21.12 2.39
C THR A 404 13.31 21.11 3.92
N LEU A 405 13.95 20.11 4.55
CA LEU A 405 14.07 20.03 6.01
C LEU A 405 14.87 21.21 6.57
N ASP A 406 16.00 21.55 5.95
CA ASP A 406 16.83 22.68 6.35
C ASP A 406 16.06 24.02 6.23
N ALA A 407 15.33 24.21 5.13
CA ALA A 407 14.49 25.38 4.93
C ALA A 407 13.35 25.49 5.98
N LEU A 408 12.69 24.38 6.33
CA LEU A 408 11.67 24.37 7.39
C LEU A 408 12.26 24.77 8.75
N ILE A 409 13.45 24.29 9.08
CA ILE A 409 14.11 24.56 10.37
C ILE A 409 14.69 25.97 10.44
N ARG A 410 15.43 26.40 9.42
CA ARG A 410 16.17 27.67 9.45
C ARG A 410 15.34 28.87 9.01
N VAL A 411 14.38 28.67 8.11
CA VAL A 411 13.61 29.77 7.50
C VAL A 411 12.20 29.83 8.08
N ALA A 412 11.43 28.74 8.03
CA ALA A 412 10.02 28.76 8.43
C ALA A 412 9.83 28.82 9.96
N SER A 413 10.46 27.89 10.69
CA SER A 413 10.21 27.69 12.12
C SER A 413 10.46 28.92 13.01
N PRO A 414 11.52 29.73 12.82
CA PRO A 414 11.73 30.95 13.60
C PRO A 414 10.65 32.01 13.37
N PHE A 415 10.05 32.03 12.18
CA PHE A 415 8.97 32.95 11.86
C PHE A 415 7.63 32.45 12.42
N LEU A 416 7.33 31.16 12.24
CA LEU A 416 6.16 30.52 12.82
C LEU A 416 6.13 30.63 14.35
N LEU A 417 7.29 30.54 15.01
CA LEU A 417 7.42 30.75 16.45
C LEU A 417 6.91 32.13 16.89
N LYS A 418 7.19 33.19 16.12
CA LYS A 418 6.69 34.54 16.40
C LYS A 418 5.18 34.64 16.18
N LEU A 419 4.67 33.99 15.13
CA LEU A 419 3.22 33.96 14.84
C LEU A 419 2.43 33.22 15.92
N ALA A 420 2.98 32.12 16.46
CA ALA A 420 2.36 31.34 17.52
C ALA A 420 2.20 32.12 18.84
N GLN A 421 2.93 33.24 19.00
CA GLN A 421 2.85 34.14 20.17
C GLN A 421 1.85 35.30 19.98
N THR A 422 1.17 35.39 18.84
CA THR A 422 0.23 36.48 18.57
C THR A 422 -1.10 36.28 19.31
N ASP A 423 -1.80 37.38 19.57
CA ASP A 423 -3.15 37.38 20.18
C ASP A 423 -4.27 37.04 19.17
N ASN A 424 -3.94 36.88 17.88
CA ASN A 424 -4.91 36.53 16.85
C ASN A 424 -5.09 35.00 16.80
N GLU A 425 -6.21 34.51 17.34
CA GLU A 425 -6.51 33.08 17.48
C GLU A 425 -6.36 32.29 16.16
N ALA A 426 -6.81 32.83 15.03
CA ALA A 426 -6.72 32.15 13.74
C ALA A 426 -5.27 31.99 13.25
N VAL A 427 -4.47 33.06 13.39
CA VAL A 427 -3.05 33.06 13.01
C VAL A 427 -2.22 32.20 13.97
N GLN A 428 -2.50 32.32 15.27
CA GLN A 428 -1.86 31.51 16.30
C GLN A 428 -2.13 30.02 16.07
N SER A 429 -3.39 29.63 15.82
CA SER A 429 -3.76 28.24 15.58
C SER A 429 -3.06 27.67 14.33
N GLY A 430 -3.08 28.40 13.22
CA GLY A 430 -2.38 28.00 11.99
C GLY A 430 -0.87 27.87 12.18
N ALA A 431 -0.25 28.78 12.93
CA ALA A 431 1.18 28.73 13.24
C ALA A 431 1.54 27.54 14.15
N ILE A 432 0.72 27.26 15.17
CA ILE A 432 0.90 26.08 16.04
C ILE A 432 0.75 24.80 15.22
N SER A 433 -0.21 24.73 14.30
CA SER A 433 -0.39 23.57 13.42
C SER A 433 0.84 23.32 12.53
N ALA A 434 1.38 24.38 11.90
CA ALA A 434 2.58 24.27 11.09
C ALA A 434 3.81 23.83 11.92
N LEU A 435 4.02 24.42 13.10
CA LEU A 435 5.10 24.00 14.02
C LEU A 435 4.94 22.55 14.49
N ASN A 436 3.69 22.12 14.75
CA ASN A 436 3.39 20.76 15.17
C ASN A 436 3.80 19.76 14.08
N ASN A 437 3.40 20.00 12.83
CA ASN A 437 3.74 19.11 11.72
C ASN A 437 5.25 19.07 11.50
N ILE A 438 5.95 20.22 11.50
CA ILE A 438 7.41 20.28 11.40
C ILE A 438 8.07 19.46 12.53
N ALA A 439 7.61 19.62 13.77
CA ALA A 439 8.16 18.89 14.91
C ALA A 439 7.92 17.38 14.80
N TRP A 440 6.76 16.94 14.27
CA TRP A 440 6.46 15.53 14.02
C TRP A 440 7.36 14.95 12.92
N THR A 441 7.53 15.66 11.81
CA THR A 441 8.46 15.30 10.72
C THR A 441 9.87 15.08 11.26
N ILE A 442 10.36 16.02 12.06
CA ILE A 442 11.70 15.94 12.67
C ILE A 442 11.79 14.80 13.70
N SER A 443 10.69 14.47 14.38
CA SER A 443 10.67 13.39 15.37
C SER A 443 10.81 11.98 14.79
N ASN A 444 10.68 11.84 13.47
CA ASN A 444 10.93 10.60 12.73
C ASN A 444 12.36 10.50 12.19
N VAL A 445 13.15 11.57 12.30
CA VAL A 445 14.58 11.54 11.97
C VAL A 445 15.34 10.88 13.11
N ASP A 446 16.11 9.84 12.80
CA ASP A 446 16.95 9.17 13.81
C ASP A 446 18.18 10.02 14.13
N PHE A 447 18.09 10.81 15.21
CA PHE A 447 19.21 11.63 15.70
C PHE A 447 20.39 10.84 16.28
N SER A 448 20.34 9.50 16.29
CA SER A 448 21.51 8.66 16.54
C SER A 448 22.41 8.51 15.31
N THR A 449 21.84 8.67 14.11
CA THR A 449 22.54 8.60 12.81
C THR A 449 22.52 9.92 12.05
N ALA A 450 21.62 10.85 12.38
CA ALA A 450 21.46 12.13 11.67
C ALA A 450 22.55 13.15 12.02
N SER A 451 22.89 13.97 11.02
CA SER A 451 23.99 14.94 11.05
C SER A 451 24.00 15.81 12.31
N GLY A 452 25.20 15.99 12.88
CA GLY A 452 25.42 16.85 14.04
C GLY A 452 24.89 18.28 13.80
N ARG A 453 24.95 18.76 12.57
CA ARG A 453 24.44 20.07 12.14
C ARG A 453 22.92 20.24 12.28
N LEU A 454 22.13 19.22 11.93
CA LEU A 454 20.67 19.25 12.08
C LEU A 454 20.28 19.35 13.55
N LYS A 455 20.90 18.52 14.40
CA LYS A 455 20.69 18.54 15.86
C LYS A 455 21.14 19.85 16.50
N LYS A 456 22.32 20.38 16.11
CA LYS A 456 22.85 21.69 16.53
C LYS A 456 21.87 22.84 16.18
N SER A 457 21.14 22.72 15.06
CA SER A 457 20.20 23.75 14.57
C SER A 457 18.79 23.64 15.17
N TRP A 458 18.25 22.43 15.30
CA TRP A 458 16.89 22.20 15.81
C TRP A 458 16.78 22.28 17.33
N ALA A 459 17.73 21.74 18.08
CA ALA A 459 17.62 21.64 19.54
C ALA A 459 17.40 23.00 20.25
N PRO A 460 18.09 24.10 19.88
CA PRO A 460 17.79 25.43 20.44
C PRO A 460 16.37 25.90 20.12
N LEU A 461 15.89 25.63 18.90
CA LEU A 461 14.56 26.04 18.45
C LEU A 461 13.46 25.23 19.12
N ALA A 462 13.65 23.91 19.27
CA ALA A 462 12.79 23.05 20.06
C ALA A 462 12.65 23.54 21.50
N GLN A 463 13.76 23.97 22.11
CA GLN A 463 13.77 24.57 23.44
C GLN A 463 13.01 25.91 23.48
N GLN A 464 13.14 26.75 22.44
CA GLN A 464 12.41 28.02 22.32
C GLN A 464 10.90 27.80 22.15
N ILE A 465 10.49 26.89 21.25
CA ILE A 465 9.09 26.49 21.08
C ILE A 465 8.51 26.03 22.42
N TRP A 466 9.26 25.21 23.16
CA TRP A 466 8.83 24.78 24.49
C TRP A 466 8.65 25.96 25.45
N SER A 467 9.66 26.84 25.58
CA SER A 467 9.63 27.93 26.57
C SER A 467 8.68 29.07 26.22
N GLU A 468 8.49 29.38 24.94
CA GLU A 468 7.77 30.57 24.48
C GLU A 468 6.34 30.26 24.01
N VAL A 469 6.02 29.01 23.65
CA VAL A 469 4.68 28.61 23.19
C VAL A 469 4.06 27.60 24.13
N VAL A 470 4.71 26.46 24.37
CA VAL A 470 4.14 25.38 25.18
C VAL A 470 3.97 25.81 26.65
N THR A 471 5.02 26.32 27.29
CA THR A 471 4.99 26.70 28.71
C THR A 471 3.97 27.81 29.01
N PRO A 472 3.88 28.91 28.23
CA PRO A 472 2.90 29.96 28.49
C PRO A 472 1.45 29.50 28.30
N VAL A 473 1.15 28.72 27.25
CA VAL A 473 -0.21 28.21 27.04
C VAL A 473 -0.61 27.18 28.09
N LEU A 474 0.32 26.32 28.55
CA LEU A 474 0.06 25.45 29.69
C LEU A 474 -0.12 26.24 31.00
N ALA A 475 0.56 27.38 31.16
CA ALA A 475 0.42 28.23 32.33
C ALA A 475 -0.89 29.04 32.34
N SER A 476 -1.48 29.31 31.17
CA SER A 476 -2.74 30.04 31.07
C SER A 476 -3.95 29.24 31.56
N ASN A 477 -3.81 27.90 31.68
CA ASN A 477 -4.91 26.97 31.99
C ASN A 477 -6.13 27.24 31.10
N THR A 478 -5.89 27.28 29.78
CA THR A 478 -6.95 27.55 28.81
C THR A 478 -8.13 26.59 28.97
N ALA A 479 -9.35 27.11 28.84
CA ALA A 479 -10.57 26.31 28.77
C ALA A 479 -10.83 25.78 27.35
N ASP A 480 -10.04 26.24 26.37
CA ASP A 480 -10.12 25.79 24.99
C ASP A 480 -9.47 24.42 24.83
N ILE A 481 -10.32 23.41 24.59
CA ILE A 481 -9.92 22.01 24.43
C ILE A 481 -9.13 21.81 23.13
N GLU A 482 -9.46 22.55 22.06
CA GLU A 482 -8.78 22.43 20.77
C GLU A 482 -7.36 22.98 20.88
N LEU A 483 -7.21 24.17 21.45
CA LEU A 483 -5.88 24.75 21.71
C LEU A 483 -5.06 23.87 22.67
N ALA A 484 -5.67 23.33 23.73
CA ALA A 484 -4.99 22.43 24.66
C ALA A 484 -4.53 21.13 23.96
N SER A 485 -5.33 20.58 23.06
CA SER A 485 -5.00 19.40 22.24
C SER A 485 -3.86 19.68 21.27
N SER A 486 -3.89 20.82 20.57
CA SER A 486 -2.86 21.24 19.63
C SER A 486 -1.52 21.51 20.32
N ILE A 487 -1.54 22.20 21.48
CA ILE A 487 -0.32 22.45 22.26
C ILE A 487 0.25 21.18 22.87
N THR A 488 -0.60 20.27 23.35
CA THR A 488 -0.12 18.97 23.88
C THR A 488 0.49 18.12 22.76
N SER A 489 -0.10 18.15 21.56
CA SER A 489 0.47 17.50 20.38
C SER A 489 1.84 18.09 20.01
N LEU A 490 1.94 19.42 19.95
CA LEU A 490 3.20 20.11 19.67
C LEU A 490 4.26 19.79 20.73
N ALA A 491 3.89 19.82 22.01
CA ALA A 491 4.78 19.44 23.10
C ALA A 491 5.28 18.00 22.97
N TRP A 492 4.42 17.08 22.52
CA TRP A 492 4.80 15.68 22.34
C TRP A 492 5.83 15.52 21.23
N ALA A 493 5.55 16.12 20.08
CA ALA A 493 6.43 16.13 18.92
C ALA A 493 7.79 16.75 19.26
N VAL A 494 7.79 17.91 19.92
CA VAL A 494 9.01 18.60 20.39
C VAL A 494 9.79 17.70 21.36
N ALA A 495 9.15 17.18 22.41
CA ALA A 495 9.83 16.32 23.38
C ALA A 495 10.39 15.04 22.74
N ARG A 496 9.67 14.45 21.79
CA ARG A 496 10.11 13.27 21.04
C ARG A 496 11.31 13.59 20.15
N SER A 497 11.27 14.70 19.40
CA SER A 497 12.32 15.12 18.47
C SER A 497 13.68 15.36 19.13
N VAL A 498 13.71 15.70 20.42
CA VAL A 498 14.97 15.89 21.18
C VAL A 498 15.18 14.82 22.25
N GLN A 499 14.50 13.67 22.14
CA GLN A 499 14.61 12.54 23.07
C GLN A 499 14.46 12.94 24.55
N GLY A 500 13.54 13.85 24.86
CA GLY A 500 13.25 14.30 26.22
C GLY A 500 14.23 15.34 26.77
N GLN A 501 15.25 15.77 26.02
CA GLN A 501 16.26 16.74 26.47
C GLN A 501 15.78 18.19 26.46
N VAL A 502 14.56 18.42 26.94
CA VAL A 502 13.99 19.76 27.10
C VAL A 502 14.16 20.22 28.54
N LYS A 503 14.67 21.44 28.73
CA LYS A 503 14.82 22.05 30.05
C LYS A 503 13.47 22.55 30.55
N LEU A 504 12.98 21.90 31.59
CA LEU A 504 11.79 22.32 32.31
C LEU A 504 12.12 23.49 33.26
N THR A 505 11.22 24.47 33.34
CA THR A 505 11.38 25.68 34.16
C THR A 505 10.58 25.63 35.46
N GLY A 506 9.63 24.71 35.59
CA GLY A 506 8.76 24.58 36.75
C GLY A 506 8.14 23.19 36.87
N ASP A 507 6.82 23.13 36.99
CA ASP A 507 6.01 21.93 37.20
C ASP A 507 5.22 21.53 35.94
N GLU A 508 5.78 21.78 34.74
CA GLU A 508 5.12 21.53 33.46
C GLU A 508 4.60 20.09 33.33
N HIS A 509 5.36 19.09 33.81
CA HIS A 509 4.92 17.68 33.82
C HIS A 509 3.66 17.47 34.68
N ARG A 510 3.52 18.18 35.80
CA ARG A 510 2.32 18.11 36.65
C ARG A 510 1.12 18.76 35.99
N LYS A 511 1.33 19.78 35.16
CA LYS A 511 0.26 20.40 34.37
C LYS A 511 -0.27 19.44 33.30
N PHE A 512 0.59 18.69 32.62
CA PHE A 512 0.15 17.61 31.71
C PHE A 512 -0.60 16.50 32.46
N MET A 513 -0.15 16.12 33.66
CA MET A 513 -0.91 15.17 34.50
C MET A 513 -2.28 15.71 34.91
N ALA A 514 -2.39 17.01 35.21
CA ALA A 514 -3.67 17.65 35.53
C ALA A 514 -4.58 17.74 34.30
N LEU A 515 -4.03 18.07 33.13
CA LEU A 515 -4.74 18.11 31.86
C LEU A 515 -5.26 16.72 31.48
N TYR A 516 -4.46 15.66 31.71
CA TYR A 516 -4.89 14.28 31.55
C TYR A 516 -6.12 13.97 32.44
N GLN A 517 -6.11 14.35 33.72
CA GLN A 517 -7.28 14.13 34.58
C GLN A 517 -8.50 14.93 34.12
N ALA A 518 -8.32 16.17 33.68
CA ALA A 518 -9.41 16.99 33.13
C ALA A 518 -9.98 16.40 31.83
N SER A 519 -9.13 15.74 31.03
CA SER A 519 -9.56 15.12 29.76
C SER A 519 -10.50 13.92 29.96
N LYS A 520 -10.51 13.28 31.14
CA LYS A 520 -11.42 12.16 31.44
C LYS A 520 -12.88 12.57 31.56
N ASP A 521 -13.14 13.84 31.85
CA ASP A 521 -14.49 14.41 31.93
C ASP A 521 -15.02 14.84 30.54
N ILE A 522 -14.17 14.76 29.51
CA ILE A 522 -14.51 15.03 28.11
C ILE A 522 -14.85 13.69 27.44
N PRO A 523 -15.97 13.57 26.69
CA PRO A 523 -16.32 12.34 25.99
C PRO A 523 -15.15 11.88 25.09
N ALA A 524 -14.77 10.61 25.19
CA ALA A 524 -13.72 10.05 24.36
C ALA A 524 -14.16 10.04 22.88
N PRO A 525 -13.26 10.30 21.91
CA PRO A 525 -13.60 10.27 20.48
C PRO A 525 -14.13 8.91 19.99
N SER A 526 -13.91 7.84 20.76
CA SER A 526 -14.38 6.47 20.49
C SER A 526 -15.91 6.32 20.43
N ASP A 527 -16.68 7.31 20.92
CA ASP A 527 -18.15 7.31 20.82
C ASP A 527 -18.65 7.88 19.48
N THR A 528 -17.75 8.40 18.64
CA THR A 528 -18.02 8.94 17.29
C THR A 528 -17.43 8.00 16.25
N GLU A 529 -18.27 7.43 15.37
CA GLU A 529 -17.81 6.53 14.30
C GLU A 529 -16.78 7.26 13.39
N GLY A 530 -15.55 6.72 13.31
CA GLY A 530 -14.53 7.17 12.37
C GLY A 530 -13.38 8.01 12.93
N VAL A 531 -13.31 8.29 14.24
CA VAL A 531 -12.19 9.02 14.84
C VAL A 531 -11.14 8.06 15.41
N ASP A 532 -9.85 8.28 15.08
CA ASP A 532 -8.72 7.50 15.59
C ASP A 532 -8.62 7.59 17.13
N PRO A 533 -8.72 6.47 17.87
CA PRO A 533 -8.58 6.43 19.32
C PRO A 533 -7.25 7.00 19.85
N PHE A 534 -6.19 7.02 19.06
CA PHE A 534 -4.87 7.54 19.45
C PHE A 534 -4.75 9.08 19.34
N GLN A 535 -5.72 9.76 18.72
CA GLN A 535 -5.74 11.23 18.65
C GLN A 535 -6.29 11.91 19.91
N GLY A 536 -6.73 11.13 20.90
CA GLY A 536 -7.28 11.64 22.15
C GLY A 536 -6.28 12.49 22.95
N LEU A 537 -6.78 13.54 23.60
CA LEU A 537 -5.97 14.40 24.48
C LEU A 537 -5.26 13.60 25.59
N GLY A 538 -5.91 12.55 26.11
CA GLY A 538 -5.34 11.64 27.09
C GLY A 538 -4.05 10.97 26.60
N VAL A 539 -4.09 10.36 25.41
CA VAL A 539 -2.95 9.74 24.74
C VAL A 539 -1.81 10.74 24.55
N LYS A 540 -2.11 11.94 24.04
CA LYS A 540 -1.11 13.00 23.85
C LYS A 540 -0.42 13.37 25.16
N CYS A 541 -1.17 13.55 26.26
CA CYS A 541 -0.59 13.84 27.57
C CYS A 541 0.33 12.71 28.06
N VAL A 542 -0.09 11.45 27.91
CA VAL A 542 0.71 10.27 28.29
C VAL A 542 2.01 10.21 27.47
N GLY A 543 1.90 10.45 26.15
CA GLY A 543 3.03 10.48 25.23
C GLY A 543 4.07 11.54 25.58
N VAL A 544 3.66 12.79 25.85
CA VAL A 544 4.57 13.86 26.31
C VAL A 544 5.32 13.43 27.55
N LEU A 545 4.60 12.95 28.57
CA LEU A 545 5.17 12.55 29.85
C LEU A 545 6.16 11.40 29.67
N GLY A 546 5.84 10.41 28.85
CA GLY A 546 6.74 9.30 28.52
C GLY A 546 8.09 9.79 28.00
N ARG A 547 8.10 10.78 27.10
CA ARG A 547 9.33 11.35 26.53
C ARG A 547 10.12 12.19 27.53
N LEU A 548 9.45 12.98 28.38
CA LEU A 548 10.12 13.80 29.40
C LEU A 548 10.81 12.98 30.51
N ALA A 549 10.47 11.69 30.64
CA ALA A 549 11.05 10.81 31.65
C ALA A 549 12.26 10.00 31.16
N LEU A 550 12.65 10.11 29.88
CA LEU A 550 13.82 9.41 29.32
C LEU A 550 15.13 9.86 30.00
N ASP A 551 16.12 8.97 30.06
CA ASP A 551 17.47 9.32 30.55
C ASP A 551 18.09 10.40 29.62
N PRO A 552 18.72 11.47 30.16
CA PRO A 552 19.16 11.70 31.53
C PRO A 552 18.22 12.59 32.38
N ALA A 553 16.90 12.38 32.35
CA ALA A 553 15.96 13.14 33.17
C ALA A 553 16.27 13.04 34.69
N PRO A 554 16.03 14.11 35.48
CA PRO A 554 16.20 14.05 36.92
C PRO A 554 15.41 12.90 37.55
N LEU A 555 16.04 12.11 38.43
CA LEU A 555 15.42 10.92 39.01
C LEU A 555 14.08 11.21 39.74
N ALA A 556 13.92 12.41 40.30
CA ALA A 556 12.66 12.83 40.92
C ALA A 556 11.54 13.00 39.88
N LEU A 557 11.85 13.58 38.72
CA LEU A 557 10.94 13.74 37.60
C LEU A 557 10.56 12.38 37.00
N ASN A 558 11.57 11.55 36.70
CA ASN A 558 11.36 10.18 36.20
C ASN A 558 10.46 9.37 37.14
N ARG A 559 10.69 9.45 38.46
CA ARG A 559 9.86 8.79 39.46
C ARG A 559 8.41 9.27 39.44
N GLU A 560 8.17 10.58 39.46
CA GLU A 560 6.81 11.13 39.44
C GLU A 560 6.05 10.68 38.19
N ILE A 561 6.70 10.71 37.03
CA ILE A 561 6.10 10.27 35.76
C ILE A 561 5.88 8.76 35.73
N GLY A 562 6.86 7.96 36.13
CA GLY A 562 6.73 6.50 36.16
C GLY A 562 5.58 6.01 37.05
N VAL A 563 5.40 6.65 38.22
CA VAL A 563 4.25 6.39 39.11
C VAL A 563 2.93 6.77 38.43
N PHE A 564 2.90 7.89 37.70
CA PHE A 564 1.73 8.30 36.94
C PHE A 564 1.37 7.28 35.84
N LEU A 565 2.34 6.82 35.03
CA LEU A 565 2.11 5.83 33.97
C LEU A 565 1.56 4.50 34.53
N LEU A 566 2.11 4.03 35.65
CA LEU A 566 1.57 2.85 36.34
C LEU A 566 0.15 3.08 36.87
N THR A 567 -0.17 4.31 37.30
CA THR A 567 -1.52 4.67 37.75
C THR A 567 -2.52 4.66 36.60
N VAL A 568 -2.13 5.10 35.40
CA VAL A 568 -2.94 5.02 34.18
C VAL A 568 -3.31 3.56 33.87
N LEU A 569 -2.32 2.65 33.90
CA LEU A 569 -2.52 1.21 33.72
C LEU A 569 -3.39 0.59 34.83
N ALA A 570 -3.20 1.02 36.08
CA ALA A 570 -3.97 0.53 37.22
C ALA A 570 -5.46 0.90 37.15
N GLY A 571 -5.78 2.01 36.48
CA GLY A 571 -7.15 2.49 36.24
C GLY A 571 -7.98 1.64 35.26
N LEU A 572 -7.39 0.66 34.58
CA LEU A 572 -8.15 -0.27 33.74
C LEU A 572 -9.21 -1.04 34.57
N PRO A 573 -10.47 -1.17 34.07
CA PRO A 573 -10.94 -0.87 32.71
C PRO A 573 -11.55 0.54 32.51
N GLU A 574 -11.51 1.43 33.49
CA GLU A 574 -12.08 2.78 33.37
C GLU A 574 -11.22 3.71 32.51
N THR A 575 -9.90 3.48 32.51
CA THR A 575 -8.98 4.13 31.57
C THR A 575 -9.23 3.64 30.13
N PRO A 576 -9.31 4.54 29.12
CA PRO A 576 -9.35 4.16 27.70
C PRO A 576 -8.18 3.25 27.32
N VAL A 577 -8.42 2.29 26.41
CA VAL A 577 -7.38 1.31 26.03
C VAL A 577 -6.20 1.99 25.32
N ALA A 578 -6.44 3.02 24.51
CA ALA A 578 -5.39 3.78 23.82
C ALA A 578 -4.40 4.44 24.80
N ASP A 579 -4.91 5.10 25.86
CA ASP A 579 -4.09 5.68 26.93
C ASP A 579 -3.22 4.61 27.62
N ALA A 580 -3.79 3.42 27.86
CA ALA A 580 -3.09 2.33 28.50
C ALA A 580 -2.00 1.73 27.61
N VAL A 581 -2.23 1.66 26.29
CA VAL A 581 -1.22 1.23 25.31
C VAL A 581 -0.05 2.22 25.30
N GLU A 582 -0.33 3.52 25.20
CA GLU A 582 0.72 4.54 25.20
C GLU A 582 1.49 4.57 26.53
N ALA A 583 0.80 4.40 27.66
CA ALA A 583 1.46 4.34 28.97
C ALA A 583 2.40 3.13 29.09
N LEU A 584 2.03 2.00 28.50
CA LEU A 584 2.84 0.79 28.49
C LEU A 584 4.08 0.95 27.59
N ASN A 585 3.91 1.53 26.39
CA ASN A 585 5.01 1.87 25.49
C ASN A 585 5.99 2.86 26.16
N GLY A 586 5.48 3.90 26.82
CA GLY A 586 6.31 4.84 27.58
C GLY A 586 7.13 4.15 28.67
N ILE A 587 6.54 3.21 29.42
CA ILE A 587 7.28 2.42 30.44
C ILE A 587 8.39 1.58 29.79
N PHE A 588 8.12 0.97 28.64
CA PHE A 588 9.12 0.20 27.90
C PHE A 588 10.27 1.09 27.43
N ASP A 589 9.98 2.25 26.86
CA ASP A 589 11.00 3.20 26.38
C ASP A 589 11.88 3.72 27.54
N ILE A 590 11.28 4.07 28.69
CA ILE A 590 12.00 4.67 29.82
C ILE A 590 12.90 3.67 30.54
N TYR A 591 12.44 2.42 30.72
CA TYR A 591 13.08 1.44 31.59
C TYR A 591 13.66 0.22 30.83
N ALA A 592 13.89 0.35 29.53
CA ALA A 592 14.44 -0.72 28.68
C ALA A 592 15.90 -1.09 28.98
N ASP A 593 16.72 -0.14 29.45
CA ASP A 593 18.15 -0.36 29.67
C ASP A 593 18.54 -0.25 31.15
N LYS A 594 19.14 -1.34 31.67
CA LYS A 594 19.73 -1.42 33.01
C LYS A 594 20.91 -0.48 33.22
N SER A 595 21.51 0.06 32.15
CA SER A 595 22.63 0.98 32.21
C SER A 595 22.21 2.40 32.61
N TYR A 596 20.93 2.76 32.40
CA TYR A 596 20.40 4.09 32.67
C TYR A 596 20.22 4.36 34.17
N ALA A 597 20.34 5.63 34.56
CA ALA A 597 20.21 6.02 35.96
C ALA A 597 18.77 5.79 36.48
N CYS A 598 17.78 5.90 35.59
CA CYS A 598 16.36 5.69 35.87
C CYS A 598 16.01 4.23 36.25
N ASP A 599 16.82 3.23 35.88
CA ASP A 599 16.61 1.83 36.29
C ASP A 599 16.60 1.67 37.83
N LYS A 600 17.31 2.56 38.53
CA LYS A 600 17.23 2.64 39.99
C LYS A 600 15.81 2.90 40.49
N VAL A 601 15.05 3.78 39.83
CA VAL A 601 13.66 4.06 40.17
C VAL A 601 12.81 2.80 39.94
N PHE A 602 12.99 2.14 38.80
CA PHE A 602 12.27 0.90 38.46
C PHE A 602 12.48 -0.22 39.49
N ARG A 603 13.72 -0.41 39.94
CA ARG A 603 14.08 -1.43 40.93
C ARG A 603 13.71 -1.06 42.36
N ASP A 604 14.07 0.14 42.82
CA ASP A 604 13.89 0.58 44.20
C ASP A 604 12.41 0.77 44.54
N ASP A 605 11.62 1.30 43.60
CA ASP A 605 10.19 1.57 43.79
C ASP A 605 9.31 0.36 43.37
N GLY A 606 9.92 -0.73 42.91
CA GLY A 606 9.24 -2.01 42.69
C GLY A 606 8.25 -2.03 41.51
N PHE A 607 8.54 -1.31 40.42
CA PHE A 607 7.65 -1.19 39.26
C PHE A 607 7.37 -2.53 38.58
N HIS A 608 8.36 -3.43 38.54
CA HIS A 608 8.19 -4.79 38.02
C HIS A 608 7.03 -5.57 38.68
N LYS A 609 6.83 -5.43 39.99
CA LYS A 609 5.74 -6.12 40.71
C LYS A 609 4.38 -5.58 40.30
N HIS A 610 4.27 -4.27 40.19
CA HIS A 610 3.05 -3.62 39.74
C HIS A 610 2.69 -4.03 38.31
N LEU A 611 3.68 -4.09 37.39
CA LEU A 611 3.46 -4.57 36.02
C LEU A 611 3.00 -6.04 35.97
N GLU A 612 3.58 -6.91 36.80
CA GLU A 612 3.17 -8.31 36.91
C GLU A 612 1.70 -8.46 37.37
N GLU A 613 1.28 -7.66 38.35
CA GLU A 613 -0.11 -7.61 38.82
C GLU A 613 -1.07 -7.03 37.77
N LEU A 614 -0.63 -6.03 37.00
CA LEU A 614 -1.44 -5.35 35.99
C LEU A 614 -1.57 -6.16 34.68
N LYS A 615 -0.67 -7.11 34.43
CA LYS A 615 -0.66 -7.96 33.21
C LYS A 615 -2.03 -8.55 32.88
N VAL A 616 -2.73 -9.11 33.86
CA VAL A 616 -4.05 -9.73 33.64
C VAL A 616 -5.11 -8.70 33.24
N LYS A 617 -5.05 -7.49 33.80
CA LYS A 617 -5.96 -6.40 33.45
C LYS A 617 -5.71 -5.90 32.03
N VAL A 618 -4.45 -5.73 31.64
CA VAL A 618 -4.04 -5.30 30.29
C VAL A 618 -4.50 -6.32 29.24
N ILE A 619 -4.27 -7.63 29.46
CA ILE A 619 -4.77 -8.70 28.56
C ILE A 619 -6.29 -8.60 28.39
N LYS A 620 -7.01 -8.43 29.50
CA LYS A 620 -8.46 -8.39 29.49
C LYS A 620 -8.98 -7.16 28.74
N ALA A 621 -8.32 -6.01 28.90
CA ALA A 621 -8.63 -4.78 28.18
C ALA A 621 -8.40 -4.92 26.68
N ALA A 622 -7.22 -5.41 26.27
CA ALA A 622 -6.89 -5.68 24.86
C ALA A 622 -7.90 -6.65 24.20
N LYS A 623 -8.27 -7.73 24.91
CA LYS A 623 -9.29 -8.68 24.44
C LYS A 623 -10.69 -8.09 24.33
N GLY A 624 -10.97 -7.02 25.07
CA GLY A 624 -12.25 -6.31 25.05
C GLY A 624 -12.43 -5.39 23.85
N VAL A 625 -11.36 -5.05 23.14
CA VAL A 625 -11.40 -4.22 21.91
C VAL A 625 -11.93 -5.05 20.74
N ASP A 626 -12.94 -4.53 20.04
CA ASP A 626 -13.58 -5.19 18.90
C ASP A 626 -12.69 -5.10 17.66
N ARG A 627 -12.08 -6.24 17.29
CA ARG A 627 -11.19 -6.38 16.12
C ARG A 627 -11.82 -5.97 14.78
N ARG A 628 -13.15 -5.91 14.68
CA ARG A 628 -13.84 -5.53 13.43
C ARG A 628 -14.09 -4.02 13.33
N LYS A 629 -14.20 -3.34 14.48
CA LYS A 629 -14.49 -1.90 14.54
C LYS A 629 -13.23 -1.08 14.73
N GLU A 630 -12.33 -1.54 15.59
CA GLU A 630 -11.13 -0.82 16.01
C GLU A 630 -9.88 -1.68 15.75
N THR A 631 -9.67 -2.04 14.47
CA THR A 631 -8.61 -2.97 14.04
C THR A 631 -7.21 -2.50 14.48
N GLU A 632 -6.90 -1.22 14.32
CA GLU A 632 -5.60 -0.63 14.66
C GLU A 632 -5.36 -0.62 16.17
N LEU A 633 -6.33 -0.12 16.95
CA LEU A 633 -6.27 -0.14 18.42
C LEU A 633 -6.10 -1.56 18.94
N ARG A 634 -6.78 -2.54 18.34
CA ARG A 634 -6.61 -3.93 18.72
C ARG A 634 -5.20 -4.45 18.40
N SER A 635 -4.68 -4.14 17.21
CA SER A 635 -3.33 -4.54 16.81
C SER A 635 -2.28 -3.97 17.77
N ARG A 636 -2.33 -2.67 18.04
CA ARG A 636 -1.42 -1.99 18.97
C ARG A 636 -1.58 -2.46 20.41
N ALA A 637 -2.80 -2.79 20.85
CA ALA A 637 -3.04 -3.36 22.17
C ALA A 637 -2.53 -4.81 22.29
N ASP A 638 -2.57 -5.60 21.22
CA ASP A 638 -1.97 -6.92 21.17
C ASP A 638 -0.43 -6.83 21.09
N GLU A 639 0.12 -5.81 20.40
CA GLU A 639 1.56 -5.49 20.35
C GLU A 639 2.10 -4.87 21.63
N ALA A 640 1.30 -4.19 22.46
CA ALA A 640 1.74 -3.71 23.77
C ALA A 640 1.44 -4.74 24.88
N GLY A 641 0.38 -5.54 24.72
CA GLY A 641 0.00 -6.63 25.63
C GLY A 641 0.84 -7.89 25.45
N PRO A 642 0.69 -8.94 26.27
CA PRO A 642 1.70 -10.01 26.45
C PRO A 642 1.88 -11.01 25.30
N SER A 643 1.44 -10.68 24.09
CA SER A 643 2.10 -11.11 22.86
C SER A 643 3.49 -10.47 22.70
N SER A 644 3.77 -9.40 23.45
CA SER A 644 4.99 -8.59 23.40
C SER A 644 5.65 -8.37 24.77
N VAL A 645 5.53 -9.33 25.70
CA VAL A 645 6.73 -9.54 26.50
C VAL A 645 7.76 -9.96 25.46
N PRO A 646 8.82 -9.18 25.18
CA PRO A 646 9.98 -9.80 24.61
C PRO A 646 10.32 -10.83 25.70
N THR A 647 10.15 -12.12 25.42
CA THR A 647 11.14 -13.07 25.92
C THR A 647 12.43 -12.35 25.70
N SER A 648 13.06 -11.94 26.81
CA SER A 648 14.21 -11.07 26.86
C SER A 648 14.99 -11.15 25.56
N SER A 649 15.48 -10.03 25.07
CA SER A 649 16.75 -10.03 24.35
C SER A 649 17.89 -10.55 25.27
N THR A 650 17.73 -11.73 25.90
CA THR A 650 18.58 -12.84 25.49
C THR A 650 18.59 -12.77 23.97
N THR A 651 19.69 -12.27 23.42
CA THR A 651 20.30 -12.90 22.25
C THR A 651 19.71 -14.30 22.11
N ALA A 652 18.82 -14.51 21.13
CA ALA A 652 18.16 -15.80 20.95
C ALA A 652 19.28 -16.83 21.05
N ALA A 653 19.20 -17.72 22.05
CA ALA A 653 20.36 -18.49 22.46
C ALA A 653 20.84 -19.25 21.23
N THR A 654 21.97 -18.81 20.69
CA THR A 654 22.55 -19.44 19.52
C THR A 654 23.04 -20.81 19.96
N VAL A 655 22.35 -21.85 19.50
CA VAL A 655 22.69 -23.23 19.84
C VAL A 655 23.54 -23.78 18.70
N VAL A 656 24.67 -24.37 19.07
CA VAL A 656 25.55 -25.02 18.10
C VAL A 656 25.42 -26.53 18.28
N HIS A 657 25.05 -27.22 17.20
CA HIS A 657 24.93 -28.67 17.17
C HIS A 657 26.08 -29.28 16.37
N ASP A 658 26.77 -30.23 16.97
CA ASP A 658 27.74 -31.08 16.29
C ASP A 658 27.03 -32.36 15.82
N LEU A 659 26.81 -32.47 14.52
CA LEU A 659 26.16 -33.63 13.89
C LEU A 659 27.21 -34.65 13.46
N ALA A 660 27.01 -35.91 13.85
CA ALA A 660 27.85 -37.01 13.44
C ALA A 660 27.59 -37.41 11.98
N ALA A 661 28.53 -38.13 11.37
CA ALA A 661 28.35 -38.69 10.03
C ALA A 661 27.13 -39.62 9.98
N ASN A 662 26.29 -39.47 8.95
CA ASN A 662 25.03 -40.18 8.73
C ASN A 662 23.93 -39.90 9.76
N SER A 663 23.96 -38.72 10.40
CA SER A 663 22.86 -38.24 11.24
C SER A 663 22.07 -37.12 10.57
N GLU A 664 20.85 -36.88 11.05
CA GLU A 664 20.04 -35.73 10.69
C GLU A 664 19.58 -34.94 11.92
N TRP A 665 19.57 -33.61 11.79
CA TRP A 665 18.92 -32.71 12.72
C TRP A 665 17.52 -32.39 12.21
N ARG A 666 16.51 -32.69 13.03
CA ARG A 666 15.10 -32.51 12.69
C ARG A 666 14.55 -31.36 13.49
N PHE A 667 13.78 -30.52 12.81
CA PHE A 667 13.24 -29.31 13.41
C PHE A 667 11.82 -29.02 12.92
N GLU A 668 11.02 -28.46 13.81
CA GLU A 668 9.67 -27.97 13.54
C GLU A 668 9.56 -26.52 13.97
N VAL A 669 9.27 -25.66 12.99
CA VAL A 669 9.00 -24.23 13.19
C VAL A 669 7.51 -24.01 13.04
N ASP A 670 6.89 -23.41 14.05
CA ASP A 670 5.49 -23.04 14.00
C ASP A 670 5.23 -21.95 12.95
N ILE A 671 3.99 -21.90 12.46
CA ILE A 671 3.60 -20.89 11.47
C ILE A 671 3.57 -19.51 12.15
N GLY A 672 4.28 -18.55 11.55
CA GLY A 672 4.45 -17.20 12.10
C GLY A 672 5.72 -17.01 12.94
N THR A 673 6.47 -18.08 13.21
CA THR A 673 7.82 -17.99 13.77
C THR A 673 8.88 -18.33 12.72
N SER A 674 10.12 -17.95 13.01
CA SER A 674 11.26 -18.16 12.14
C SER A 674 12.47 -18.66 12.92
N ILE A 675 13.32 -19.43 12.25
CA ILE A 675 14.67 -19.74 12.73
C ILE A 675 15.68 -19.40 11.65
N GLU A 676 16.90 -19.10 12.08
CA GLU A 676 18.07 -18.96 11.22
C GLU A 676 19.03 -20.12 11.47
N VAL A 677 19.46 -20.79 10.40
CA VAL A 677 20.38 -21.93 10.45
C VAL A 677 21.59 -21.65 9.56
N LYS A 678 22.79 -21.86 10.11
CA LYS A 678 24.06 -21.63 9.44
C LYS A 678 24.98 -22.83 9.58
N ILE A 679 25.55 -23.30 8.47
CA ILE A 679 26.58 -24.35 8.52
C ILE A 679 27.92 -23.70 8.86
N LEU A 680 28.50 -24.02 10.02
CA LEU A 680 29.80 -23.49 10.44
C LEU A 680 30.96 -24.25 9.81
N SER A 681 30.86 -25.58 9.73
CA SER A 681 31.86 -26.46 9.13
C SER A 681 31.27 -27.80 8.72
N GLY A 682 31.92 -28.50 7.79
CA GLY A 682 31.43 -29.76 7.22
C GLY A 682 30.47 -29.54 6.06
N SER A 683 29.70 -30.58 5.72
CA SER A 683 28.68 -30.54 4.65
C SER A 683 27.36 -31.06 5.18
N ALA A 684 26.26 -30.41 4.79
CA ALA A 684 24.91 -30.80 5.16
C ALA A 684 23.95 -30.47 4.01
N GLU A 685 22.83 -31.17 3.95
CA GLU A 685 21.82 -30.97 2.92
C GLU A 685 20.40 -31.01 3.48
N LEU A 686 19.54 -30.20 2.90
CA LEU A 686 18.09 -30.20 3.12
C LEU A 686 17.41 -30.77 1.88
N PHE A 687 16.78 -31.95 2.02
CA PHE A 687 16.15 -32.67 0.90
C PHE A 687 17.04 -32.73 -0.36
N GLY A 688 18.32 -33.08 -0.18
CA GLY A 688 19.30 -33.25 -1.25
C GLY A 688 19.97 -31.97 -1.78
N THR A 689 19.48 -30.79 -1.41
CA THR A 689 20.14 -29.51 -1.69
C THR A 689 21.20 -29.23 -0.64
N GLU A 690 22.43 -29.01 -1.07
CA GLU A 690 23.57 -28.72 -0.19
C GLU A 690 23.48 -27.30 0.37
N LEU A 691 23.71 -27.16 1.68
CA LEU A 691 23.68 -25.88 2.39
C LEU A 691 25.09 -25.28 2.42
N ALA A 692 25.22 -24.03 1.98
CA ALA A 692 26.49 -23.33 1.90
C ALA A 692 27.05 -23.00 3.29
N VAL A 693 28.36 -23.23 3.45
CA VAL A 693 29.09 -22.92 4.69
C VAL A 693 29.11 -21.41 4.90
N LYS A 694 28.87 -20.98 6.13
CA LYS A 694 28.76 -19.58 6.59
C LYS A 694 27.62 -18.77 5.94
N HIS A 695 26.71 -19.41 5.20
CA HIS A 695 25.48 -18.77 4.73
C HIS A 695 24.36 -18.98 5.74
N ALA A 696 23.56 -17.94 5.95
CA ALA A 696 22.41 -17.95 6.85
C ALA A 696 21.13 -18.29 6.09
N TYR A 697 20.48 -19.39 6.46
CA TYR A 697 19.21 -19.82 5.90
C TYR A 697 18.09 -19.59 6.92
N THR A 698 17.01 -18.93 6.51
CA THR A 698 15.83 -18.62 7.30
C THR A 698 14.69 -19.57 6.93
N PHE A 699 14.17 -20.29 7.93
CA PHE A 699 13.04 -21.20 7.75
C PHE A 699 11.83 -20.71 8.56
N ASN A 700 10.66 -20.68 7.93
CA ASN A 700 9.41 -20.17 8.50
C ASN A 700 8.32 -21.24 8.39
N GLY A 701 7.57 -21.54 9.46
CA GLY A 701 6.47 -22.51 9.42
C GLY A 701 6.83 -23.90 8.87
N THR A 702 8.12 -24.26 8.94
CA THR A 702 8.72 -25.38 8.21
C THR A 702 8.98 -26.55 9.15
N LYS A 703 8.61 -27.75 8.72
CA LYS A 703 8.96 -29.02 9.36
C LYS A 703 9.91 -29.78 8.45
N ALA A 704 11.18 -29.92 8.82
CA ALA A 704 12.19 -30.51 7.94
C ALA A 704 13.36 -31.18 8.69
N ALA A 705 14.26 -31.78 7.90
CA ALA A 705 15.43 -32.50 8.41
C ALA A 705 16.67 -32.13 7.60
N ILE A 706 17.71 -31.65 8.29
CA ILE A 706 19.04 -31.37 7.72
C ILE A 706 19.91 -32.61 7.96
N PHE A 707 20.36 -33.25 6.87
CA PHE A 707 21.14 -34.47 6.93
C PHE A 707 22.62 -34.22 6.58
N THR A 708 23.53 -34.98 7.19
CA THR A 708 24.96 -34.94 6.84
C THR A 708 25.56 -36.33 6.63
N TYR A 709 26.29 -36.50 5.51
CA TYR A 709 27.01 -37.75 5.22
C TYR A 709 28.34 -37.86 5.99
N HIS A 710 29.02 -36.74 6.23
CA HIS A 710 30.39 -36.70 6.74
C HIS A 710 30.53 -36.10 8.14
N GLY A 711 29.44 -35.55 8.68
CA GLY A 711 29.42 -34.77 9.89
C GLY A 711 29.54 -33.27 9.59
N CYS A 712 28.87 -32.46 10.38
CA CYS A 712 28.88 -31.01 10.25
C CYS A 712 28.58 -30.32 11.58
N ARG A 713 28.93 -29.05 11.66
CA ARG A 713 28.58 -28.19 12.78
C ARG A 713 27.59 -27.14 12.31
N ILE A 714 26.41 -27.12 12.92
CA ILE A 714 25.34 -26.18 12.58
C ILE A 714 25.11 -25.21 13.73
N GLU A 715 24.85 -23.96 13.39
CA GLU A 715 24.48 -22.89 14.30
C GLU A 715 23.02 -22.54 14.05
N VAL A 716 22.21 -22.55 15.11
CA VAL A 716 20.77 -22.31 15.05
C VAL A 716 20.43 -21.14 15.97
N THR A 717 19.71 -20.17 15.43
CA THR A 717 19.23 -19.00 16.15
C THR A 717 17.70 -18.92 16.01
N GLY A 718 16.99 -18.86 17.14
CA GLY A 718 15.52 -18.85 17.17
C GLY A 718 14.96 -19.98 18.02
N GLN A 719 13.63 -20.03 18.16
CA GLN A 719 12.93 -21.08 18.90
C GLN A 719 12.27 -22.06 17.92
N CYS A 720 12.57 -23.35 18.05
CA CYS A 720 11.91 -24.44 17.33
C CYS A 720 11.90 -25.71 18.19
N GLU A 721 11.01 -26.64 17.86
CA GLU A 721 11.09 -28.00 18.41
C GLU A 721 12.13 -28.78 17.61
N GLU A 722 13.18 -29.28 18.28
CA GLU A 722 14.33 -29.90 17.60
C GLU A 722 14.81 -31.19 18.26
N TYR A 723 15.39 -32.09 17.47
CA TYR A 723 16.14 -33.25 17.96
C TYR A 723 17.05 -33.84 16.87
N THR A 724 18.14 -34.49 17.29
CA THR A 724 19.05 -35.22 16.38
C THR A 724 18.66 -36.69 16.31
N ALA A 725 18.64 -37.25 15.10
CA ALA A 725 18.40 -38.65 14.83
C ALA A 725 19.58 -39.31 14.11
N GLU A 726 20.01 -40.47 14.60
CA GLU A 726 21.10 -41.28 14.01
C GLU A 726 20.59 -42.30 12.97
N GLU A 727 19.29 -42.61 12.99
CA GLU A 727 18.66 -43.54 12.04
C GLU A 727 17.95 -42.77 10.92
N SER A 728 18.41 -42.96 9.68
CA SER A 728 17.84 -42.31 8.50
C SER A 728 17.89 -43.22 7.25
N PRO A 729 16.86 -43.21 6.39
CA PRO A 729 16.83 -44.01 5.16
C PRO A 729 17.67 -43.42 4.00
N MET A 730 18.48 -42.38 4.25
CA MET A 730 19.22 -41.64 3.22
C MET A 730 20.09 -42.51 2.32
N THR A 731 20.72 -43.56 2.84
CA THR A 731 21.48 -44.51 2.00
C THR A 731 20.59 -45.21 0.97
N GLN A 732 19.36 -45.58 1.32
CA GLN A 732 18.41 -46.18 0.37
C GLN A 732 17.99 -45.17 -0.70
N TYR A 733 17.78 -43.92 -0.32
CA TYR A 733 17.40 -42.85 -1.24
C TYR A 733 18.53 -42.48 -2.20
N ALA A 734 19.77 -42.41 -1.72
CA ALA A 734 20.95 -42.20 -2.56
C ALA A 734 21.16 -43.38 -3.53
N ASN A 735 21.05 -44.63 -3.06
CA ASN A 735 21.14 -45.81 -3.93
C ASN A 735 20.08 -45.81 -5.02
N LEU A 736 18.85 -45.41 -4.69
CA LEU A 736 17.79 -45.25 -5.67
C LEU A 736 18.16 -44.18 -6.71
N HIS A 737 18.66 -43.02 -6.28
CA HIS A 737 19.10 -41.97 -7.21
C HIS A 737 20.15 -42.48 -8.19
N PHE A 738 21.19 -43.17 -7.72
CA PHE A 738 22.22 -43.75 -8.60
C PHE A 738 21.65 -44.83 -9.53
N ALA A 739 20.68 -45.62 -9.09
CA ALA A 739 19.99 -46.57 -9.95
C ALA A 739 19.20 -45.86 -11.06
N LEU A 740 18.49 -44.77 -10.73
CA LEU A 740 17.78 -43.96 -11.72
C LEU A 740 18.75 -43.26 -12.68
N GLU A 741 19.89 -42.77 -12.19
CA GLU A 741 20.92 -42.15 -13.03
C GLU A 741 21.50 -43.14 -14.04
N ASN A 742 21.76 -44.39 -13.62
CA ASN A 742 22.14 -45.46 -14.54
C ASN A 742 21.07 -45.69 -15.61
N LEU A 743 19.78 -45.65 -15.25
CA LEU A 743 18.68 -45.78 -16.23
C LEU A 743 18.64 -44.60 -17.21
N ARG A 744 18.90 -43.36 -16.77
CA ARG A 744 19.00 -42.19 -17.67
C ARG A 744 20.10 -42.33 -18.72
N GLN A 745 21.15 -43.09 -18.42
CA GLN A 745 22.27 -43.31 -19.33
C GLN A 745 22.09 -44.53 -20.24
N THR A 746 21.40 -45.57 -19.76
CA THR A 746 21.41 -46.90 -20.39
C THR A 746 20.06 -47.38 -20.92
N SER A 747 18.94 -46.80 -20.46
CA SER A 747 17.59 -47.25 -20.79
C SER A 747 16.91 -46.34 -21.82
N GLN A 748 16.18 -46.95 -22.75
CA GLN A 748 15.15 -46.31 -23.55
C GLN A 748 13.88 -47.17 -23.45
N PRO A 749 12.78 -46.67 -22.84
CA PRO A 749 12.54 -45.29 -22.41
C PRO A 749 13.29 -44.89 -21.13
N GLU A 750 13.46 -43.58 -20.97
CA GLU A 750 14.05 -42.89 -19.81
C GLU A 750 13.20 -43.10 -18.54
N PRO A 751 13.76 -42.93 -17.32
CA PRO A 751 13.00 -43.19 -16.10
C PRO A 751 11.85 -42.19 -15.92
N ARG A 752 10.63 -42.73 -15.80
CA ARG A 752 9.40 -42.02 -15.44
C ARG A 752 8.89 -42.63 -14.15
N VAL A 753 9.16 -41.93 -13.06
CA VAL A 753 9.08 -42.42 -11.70
C VAL A 753 7.82 -41.89 -11.02
N LEU A 754 6.96 -42.79 -10.53
CA LEU A 754 5.76 -42.46 -9.77
C LEU A 754 5.96 -42.81 -8.30
N VAL A 755 5.80 -41.84 -7.40
CA VAL A 755 5.93 -42.05 -5.96
C VAL A 755 4.54 -42.17 -5.33
N VAL A 756 4.25 -43.30 -4.69
CA VAL A 756 2.96 -43.58 -4.02
C VAL A 756 3.17 -43.97 -2.56
N GLY A 757 2.20 -43.65 -1.71
CA GLY A 757 2.27 -43.89 -0.27
C GLY A 757 1.20 -43.12 0.51
N PRO A 758 0.95 -43.50 1.78
CA PRO A 758 -0.03 -42.83 2.63
C PRO A 758 0.23 -41.32 2.84
N ASN A 759 -0.69 -40.63 3.52
CA ASN A 759 -0.47 -39.25 3.98
C ASN A 759 0.75 -39.22 4.92
N ASN A 760 1.54 -38.15 4.84
CA ASN A 760 2.72 -37.92 5.69
C ASN A 760 3.78 -39.05 5.64
N SER A 761 3.88 -39.81 4.53
CA SER A 761 4.90 -40.86 4.37
C SER A 761 6.23 -40.37 3.79
N GLY A 762 6.39 -39.06 3.56
CA GLY A 762 7.60 -38.45 2.99
C GLY A 762 7.71 -38.47 1.46
N LYS A 763 6.58 -38.58 0.73
CA LYS A 763 6.56 -38.62 -0.74
C LYS A 763 7.19 -37.37 -1.35
N THR A 764 6.66 -36.21 -1.03
CA THR A 764 7.16 -34.91 -1.52
C THR A 764 8.62 -34.67 -1.11
N SER A 765 9.03 -35.05 0.11
CA SER A 765 10.42 -34.98 0.55
C SER A 765 11.36 -35.85 -0.30
N LEU A 766 10.93 -37.08 -0.63
CA LEU A 766 11.69 -37.96 -1.53
C LEU A 766 11.76 -37.39 -2.95
N VAL A 767 10.66 -36.85 -3.47
CA VAL A 767 10.62 -36.23 -4.80
C VAL A 767 11.57 -35.02 -4.85
N LYS A 768 11.56 -34.15 -3.83
CA LYS A 768 12.53 -33.04 -3.70
C LYS A 768 13.97 -33.54 -3.71
N LEU A 769 14.28 -34.56 -2.92
CA LEU A 769 15.61 -35.17 -2.83
C LEU A 769 16.09 -35.74 -4.16
N LEU A 770 15.27 -36.56 -4.82
CA LEU A 770 15.62 -37.15 -6.12
C LEU A 770 15.81 -36.06 -7.20
N THR A 771 15.03 -34.99 -7.11
CA THR A 771 15.15 -33.82 -7.99
C THR A 771 16.46 -33.08 -7.74
N ALA A 772 16.77 -32.74 -6.49
CA ALA A 772 18.00 -32.04 -6.11
C ALA A 772 19.26 -32.83 -6.50
N TYR A 773 19.28 -34.14 -6.29
CA TYR A 773 20.40 -34.98 -6.73
C TYR A 773 20.53 -35.05 -8.26
N ALA A 774 19.40 -35.07 -8.98
CA ALA A 774 19.41 -35.02 -10.44
C ALA A 774 19.96 -33.68 -10.96
N THR A 775 19.52 -32.55 -10.39
CA THR A 775 20.03 -31.23 -10.79
C THR A 775 21.50 -31.04 -10.45
N ARG A 776 21.97 -31.54 -9.29
CA ARG A 776 23.40 -31.60 -8.94
C ARG A 776 24.23 -32.44 -9.93
N SER A 777 23.62 -33.45 -10.54
CA SER A 777 24.23 -34.28 -11.58
C SER A 777 24.09 -33.69 -13.00
N GLY A 778 23.69 -32.41 -13.12
CA GLY A 778 23.51 -31.72 -14.40
C GLY A 778 22.30 -32.18 -15.20
N LYS A 779 21.31 -32.82 -14.57
CA LYS A 779 20.05 -33.25 -15.20
C LYS A 779 18.95 -32.22 -14.96
N GLN A 780 17.95 -32.25 -15.83
CA GLN A 780 16.79 -31.36 -15.80
C GLN A 780 15.47 -32.15 -15.74
N PRO A 781 15.20 -32.92 -14.67
CA PRO A 781 14.00 -33.75 -14.62
C PRO A 781 12.73 -32.89 -14.61
N ILE A 782 11.66 -33.40 -15.23
CA ILE A 782 10.32 -32.81 -15.05
C ILE A 782 9.76 -33.34 -13.74
N VAL A 783 9.49 -32.44 -12.80
CA VAL A 783 8.75 -32.76 -11.58
C VAL A 783 7.28 -32.48 -11.83
N VAL A 784 6.43 -33.45 -11.51
CA VAL A 784 4.98 -33.37 -11.67
C VAL A 784 4.33 -33.53 -10.31
N ASN A 785 3.50 -32.57 -9.90
CA ASN A 785 2.63 -32.70 -8.75
C ASN A 785 1.20 -33.02 -9.20
N THR A 786 0.70 -34.17 -8.77
CA THR A 786 -0.68 -34.59 -9.03
C THR A 786 -1.60 -34.49 -7.79
N ASP A 787 -1.09 -33.91 -6.70
CA ASP A 787 -1.84 -33.67 -5.47
C ASP A 787 -2.45 -32.25 -5.45
N PRO A 788 -3.80 -32.11 -5.55
CA PRO A 788 -4.45 -30.81 -5.44
C PRO A 788 -4.50 -30.28 -3.99
N GLY A 789 -4.20 -31.09 -2.97
CA GLY A 789 -4.22 -30.68 -1.57
C GLY A 789 -3.06 -29.74 -1.19
N GLU A 790 -1.94 -29.82 -1.91
CA GLU A 790 -0.71 -29.07 -1.65
C GLU A 790 -0.20 -28.44 -2.96
N GLY A 791 0.00 -27.13 -2.98
CA GLY A 791 0.50 -26.44 -4.17
C GLY A 791 2.01 -26.64 -4.38
N MET A 792 2.44 -26.96 -5.61
CA MET A 792 3.86 -26.95 -6.01
C MET A 792 4.08 -25.80 -6.99
N LEU A 793 4.80 -24.75 -6.54
CA LEU A 793 5.04 -23.50 -7.30
C LEU A 793 3.76 -22.81 -7.78
N SER A 794 2.64 -23.08 -7.11
CA SER A 794 1.30 -22.58 -7.44
C SER A 794 0.38 -22.71 -6.24
N ILE A 795 -0.85 -22.23 -6.37
CA ILE A 795 -1.87 -22.29 -5.31
C ILE A 795 -2.46 -23.70 -5.22
N PRO A 796 -2.85 -24.17 -4.01
CA PRO A 796 -3.58 -25.44 -3.83
C PRO A 796 -4.83 -25.53 -4.73
N GLY A 797 -5.25 -26.74 -5.06
CA GLY A 797 -6.28 -26.99 -6.08
C GLY A 797 -5.73 -27.11 -7.49
N SER A 798 -4.41 -26.99 -7.66
CA SER A 798 -3.73 -27.07 -8.96
C SER A 798 -2.93 -28.36 -9.12
N LEU A 799 -2.85 -28.86 -10.35
CA LEU A 799 -1.89 -29.88 -10.77
C LEU A 799 -0.80 -29.20 -11.58
N THR A 800 0.47 -29.50 -11.30
CA THR A 800 1.59 -28.75 -11.88
C THR A 800 2.69 -29.63 -12.43
N ALA A 801 3.42 -29.12 -13.44
CA ALA A 801 4.63 -29.75 -13.95
C ALA A 801 5.70 -28.69 -14.23
N THR A 802 6.94 -28.95 -13.82
CA THR A 802 8.06 -28.02 -13.95
C THR A 802 9.33 -28.75 -14.34
N ALA A 803 10.01 -28.29 -15.39
CA ALA A 803 11.37 -28.73 -15.69
C ALA A 803 12.35 -28.07 -14.71
N MET A 804 13.02 -28.88 -13.89
CA MET A 804 13.91 -28.39 -12.84
C MET A 804 15.33 -28.33 -13.37
N SER A 805 15.76 -27.17 -13.89
CA SER A 805 17.09 -26.96 -14.48
C SER A 805 18.13 -26.33 -13.55
N SER A 806 17.71 -25.94 -12.34
CA SER A 806 18.56 -25.26 -11.35
C SER A 806 18.26 -25.80 -9.94
N VAL A 807 19.13 -25.44 -8.99
CA VAL A 807 18.99 -25.85 -7.59
C VAL A 807 17.64 -25.44 -7.01
N ILE A 808 17.13 -26.27 -6.09
CA ILE A 808 15.92 -25.98 -5.32
C ILE A 808 16.29 -24.96 -4.25
N ASP A 809 15.50 -23.88 -4.15
CA ASP A 809 15.61 -22.97 -3.02
C ASP A 809 15.06 -23.63 -1.76
N VAL A 810 15.91 -23.79 -0.75
CA VAL A 810 15.57 -24.46 0.50
C VAL A 810 14.67 -23.60 1.39
N GLU A 811 14.70 -22.28 1.23
CA GLU A 811 13.90 -21.33 2.02
C GLU A 811 12.50 -21.17 1.43
N GLU A 812 12.38 -21.22 0.10
CA GLU A 812 11.11 -21.14 -0.64
C GLU A 812 10.58 -22.53 -1.06
N GLY A 813 11.02 -23.59 -0.38
CA GLY A 813 10.52 -24.96 -0.52
C GLY A 813 10.83 -25.66 -1.84
N TRP A 814 10.30 -25.17 -2.97
CA TRP A 814 10.60 -25.60 -4.34
C TRP A 814 11.30 -24.50 -5.16
N GLY A 815 11.33 -23.26 -4.65
CA GLY A 815 11.76 -22.04 -5.35
C GLY A 815 10.59 -21.11 -5.67
N SER A 816 10.88 -20.00 -6.33
CA SER A 816 9.88 -19.01 -6.77
C SER A 816 9.54 -19.13 -8.25
N SER A 817 8.30 -18.75 -8.60
CA SER A 817 7.91 -18.44 -9.98
C SER A 817 8.53 -17.10 -10.45
N PRO A 818 8.50 -16.77 -11.75
CA PRO A 818 9.06 -15.51 -12.24
C PRO A 818 8.38 -14.30 -11.60
N THR A 819 9.20 -13.35 -11.16
CA THR A 819 8.79 -12.05 -10.61
C THR A 819 9.41 -10.92 -11.43
N SER A 820 8.90 -9.69 -11.31
CA SER A 820 9.47 -8.52 -11.99
C SER A 820 10.81 -8.06 -11.41
N GLY A 821 11.14 -8.48 -10.18
CA GLY A 821 12.40 -8.18 -9.51
C GLY A 821 13.46 -9.29 -9.61
N PRO A 822 14.71 -9.00 -9.23
CA PRO A 822 15.80 -9.97 -9.24
C PRO A 822 15.56 -11.13 -8.26
N SER A 823 16.17 -12.29 -8.56
CA SER A 823 16.07 -13.50 -7.74
C SER A 823 17.45 -14.09 -7.49
N SER A 824 17.75 -14.40 -6.22
CA SER A 824 19.02 -15.02 -5.79
C SER A 824 19.20 -16.44 -6.35
N VAL A 825 18.11 -17.20 -6.39
CA VAL A 825 18.05 -18.53 -7.03
C VAL A 825 17.27 -18.41 -8.33
N PRO A 826 17.69 -19.05 -9.44
CA PRO A 826 16.93 -18.99 -10.69
C PRO A 826 15.49 -19.44 -10.52
N VAL A 827 14.57 -18.63 -11.01
CA VAL A 827 13.12 -18.89 -10.94
C VAL A 827 12.73 -20.15 -11.70
N LYS A 828 11.62 -20.74 -11.32
CA LYS A 828 11.07 -21.96 -11.91
C LYS A 828 9.85 -21.61 -12.76
N LEU A 829 9.62 -22.35 -13.85
CA LEU A 829 8.54 -22.11 -14.80
C LEU A 829 7.49 -23.24 -14.74
N PRO A 830 6.55 -23.20 -13.78
CA PRO A 830 5.52 -24.24 -13.66
C PRO A 830 4.45 -24.10 -14.74
N LEU A 831 4.10 -25.22 -15.37
CA LEU A 831 2.84 -25.38 -16.09
C LEU A 831 1.75 -25.77 -15.09
N VAL A 832 0.62 -25.06 -15.10
CA VAL A 832 -0.43 -25.19 -14.09
C VAL A 832 -1.77 -25.50 -14.76
N TYR A 833 -2.46 -26.52 -14.25
CA TYR A 833 -3.87 -26.82 -14.55
C TYR A 833 -4.69 -26.80 -13.27
N PHE A 834 -5.94 -26.32 -13.34
CA PHE A 834 -6.79 -26.16 -12.15
C PHE A 834 -7.81 -27.28 -12.01
N TYR A 835 -7.80 -27.97 -10.87
CA TYR A 835 -8.78 -28.99 -10.49
C TYR A 835 -9.83 -28.43 -9.51
N GLY A 836 -9.43 -27.56 -8.58
CA GLY A 836 -10.32 -26.78 -7.71
C GLY A 836 -11.13 -27.54 -6.65
N LEU A 837 -10.87 -28.84 -6.44
CA LEU A 837 -11.44 -29.64 -5.34
C LEU A 837 -10.35 -30.25 -4.46
N LYS A 838 -10.70 -30.63 -3.22
CA LYS A 838 -9.75 -31.08 -2.19
C LYS A 838 -9.11 -32.42 -2.52
N SER A 839 -9.92 -33.39 -2.96
CA SER A 839 -9.46 -34.76 -3.22
C SER A 839 -9.73 -35.16 -4.68
N PRO A 840 -8.79 -35.87 -5.33
CA PRO A 840 -9.05 -36.53 -6.62
C PRO A 840 -10.22 -37.52 -6.60
N GLU A 841 -10.57 -38.02 -5.41
CA GLU A 841 -11.69 -38.96 -5.23
C GLU A 841 -13.06 -38.26 -5.22
N ASP A 842 -13.10 -36.94 -5.00
CA ASP A 842 -14.35 -36.17 -4.92
C ASP A 842 -15.04 -36.11 -6.29
N GLU A 843 -14.29 -35.82 -7.36
CA GLU A 843 -14.81 -35.83 -8.73
C GLU A 843 -13.79 -36.43 -9.73
N PRO A 844 -13.69 -37.78 -9.79
CA PRO A 844 -12.74 -38.45 -10.68
C PRO A 844 -12.98 -38.18 -12.16
N LYS A 845 -14.22 -37.86 -12.57
CA LYS A 845 -14.55 -37.53 -13.97
C LYS A 845 -13.99 -36.16 -14.39
N LEU A 846 -13.72 -35.28 -13.42
CA LEU A 846 -13.02 -34.01 -13.63
C LEU A 846 -11.50 -34.17 -13.49
N TYR A 847 -11.04 -34.89 -12.45
CA TYR A 847 -9.61 -35.05 -12.17
C TYR A 847 -8.86 -35.75 -13.30
N LYS A 848 -9.41 -36.86 -13.84
CA LYS A 848 -8.74 -37.66 -14.86
C LYS A 848 -8.44 -36.88 -16.15
N PRO A 849 -9.40 -36.15 -16.76
CA PRO A 849 -9.10 -35.30 -17.91
C PRO A 849 -8.04 -34.22 -17.64
N VAL A 850 -8.12 -33.52 -16.50
CA VAL A 850 -7.14 -32.49 -16.13
C VAL A 850 -5.73 -33.11 -16.00
N CYS A 851 -5.63 -34.27 -15.36
CA CYS A 851 -4.39 -35.04 -15.27
C CYS A 851 -3.87 -35.51 -16.63
N THR A 852 -4.75 -35.98 -17.53
CA THR A 852 -4.41 -36.33 -18.92
C THR A 852 -3.87 -35.12 -19.68
N ARG A 853 -4.47 -33.93 -19.54
CA ARG A 853 -3.96 -32.70 -20.17
C ARG A 853 -2.56 -32.33 -19.68
N LEU A 854 -2.31 -32.47 -18.38
CA LEU A 854 -0.98 -32.28 -17.80
C LEU A 854 0.03 -33.29 -18.39
N ALA A 855 -0.35 -34.57 -18.48
CA ALA A 855 0.52 -35.62 -19.03
C ALA A 855 0.84 -35.43 -20.52
N LEU A 856 -0.13 -34.96 -21.31
CA LEU A 856 0.07 -34.62 -22.71
C LEU A 856 1.09 -33.49 -22.86
N ALA A 857 0.94 -32.41 -22.08
CA ALA A 857 1.87 -31.29 -22.12
C ALA A 857 3.30 -31.68 -21.67
N VAL A 858 3.41 -32.57 -20.67
CA VAL A 858 4.71 -33.15 -20.28
C VAL A 858 5.30 -33.98 -21.42
N THR A 859 4.49 -34.78 -22.11
CA THR A 859 4.94 -35.59 -23.24
C THR A 859 5.40 -34.73 -24.43
N GLU A 860 4.70 -33.64 -24.70
CA GLU A 860 5.09 -32.63 -25.71
C GLU A 860 6.44 -32.00 -25.32
N ARG A 861 6.62 -31.58 -24.07
CA ARG A 861 7.90 -31.02 -23.60
C ARG A 861 9.07 -32.01 -23.73
N LEU A 862 8.84 -33.30 -23.42
CA LEU A 862 9.84 -34.35 -23.60
C LEU A 862 10.15 -34.62 -25.08
N ALA A 863 9.21 -34.38 -25.99
CA ALA A 863 9.45 -34.52 -27.42
C ALA A 863 10.27 -33.34 -27.99
N ASP A 864 10.07 -32.15 -27.44
CA ASP A 864 10.74 -30.92 -27.87
C ASP A 864 12.15 -30.74 -27.31
N ASP A 865 12.43 -31.29 -26.11
CA ASP A 865 13.67 -31.08 -25.37
C ASP A 865 14.33 -32.42 -24.98
N GLU A 866 15.38 -32.79 -25.74
CA GLU A 866 16.11 -34.05 -25.55
C GLU A 866 16.89 -34.10 -24.23
N GLU A 867 17.33 -32.97 -23.66
CA GLU A 867 18.03 -32.98 -22.36
C GLU A 867 17.05 -33.25 -21.22
N VAL A 868 15.89 -32.60 -21.25
CA VAL A 868 14.80 -32.83 -20.31
C VAL A 868 14.28 -34.27 -20.44
N LYS A 869 14.15 -34.76 -21.68
CA LYS A 869 13.78 -36.16 -21.94
C LYS A 869 14.72 -37.16 -21.31
N ARG A 870 16.03 -37.02 -21.53
CA ARG A 870 17.09 -37.85 -20.91
C ARG A 870 17.08 -37.80 -19.40
N SER A 871 16.63 -36.68 -18.83
CA SER A 871 16.56 -36.48 -17.39
C SER A 871 15.38 -37.20 -16.73
N GLY A 872 14.34 -37.50 -17.51
CA GLY A 872 13.18 -38.27 -17.07
C GLY A 872 12.15 -37.44 -16.29
N VAL A 873 11.17 -38.13 -15.70
CA VAL A 873 10.02 -37.53 -15.01
C VAL A 873 9.92 -38.09 -13.59
N ILE A 874 9.63 -37.23 -12.61
CA ILE A 874 9.38 -37.62 -11.22
C ILE A 874 8.01 -37.10 -10.81
N ILE A 875 7.11 -37.99 -10.42
CA ILE A 875 5.69 -37.70 -10.19
C ILE A 875 5.35 -37.92 -8.72
N ASP A 876 4.92 -36.85 -8.05
CA ASP A 876 4.34 -36.87 -6.71
C ASP A 876 2.83 -37.10 -6.78
N THR A 877 2.30 -37.84 -5.80
CA THR A 877 0.89 -38.24 -5.76
C THR A 877 0.23 -37.92 -4.43
N PRO A 878 -1.10 -37.70 -4.41
CA PRO A 878 -1.83 -37.49 -3.18
C PRO A 878 -1.83 -38.74 -2.30
N GLY A 879 -1.74 -38.58 -0.98
CA GLY A 879 -1.73 -39.74 -0.09
C GLY A 879 -3.10 -40.44 0.05
N VAL A 880 -4.20 -39.77 -0.29
CA VAL A 880 -5.56 -40.33 -0.24
C VAL A 880 -5.75 -41.48 -1.24
N ILE A 881 -5.16 -41.38 -2.44
CA ILE A 881 -5.33 -42.41 -3.49
C ILE A 881 -4.59 -43.73 -3.18
N SER A 882 -3.77 -43.71 -2.11
CA SER A 882 -3.05 -44.87 -1.59
C SER A 882 -3.83 -45.66 -0.54
N GLN A 883 -5.03 -45.18 -0.15
CA GLN A 883 -5.82 -45.70 0.97
C GLN A 883 -7.13 -46.37 0.54
N GLY A 884 -7.09 -47.39 -0.33
CA GLY A 884 -8.30 -48.13 -0.70
C GLY A 884 -8.16 -48.90 -1.99
N LYS A 885 -9.01 -49.93 -2.20
CA LYS A 885 -8.98 -50.73 -3.44
C LYS A 885 -9.56 -49.98 -4.65
N ASN A 886 -10.58 -49.13 -4.45
CA ASN A 886 -11.21 -48.37 -5.53
C ASN A 886 -10.34 -47.17 -5.97
N SER A 887 -9.47 -46.69 -5.09
CA SER A 887 -8.56 -45.56 -5.33
C SER A 887 -7.36 -45.89 -6.23
N TYR A 888 -7.02 -47.18 -6.37
CA TYR A 888 -5.91 -47.64 -7.23
C TYR A 888 -6.16 -47.43 -8.72
N ASP A 889 -7.41 -47.17 -9.11
CA ASP A 889 -7.74 -46.85 -10.49
C ASP A 889 -7.23 -45.46 -10.88
N LEU A 890 -7.11 -44.52 -9.93
CA LEU A 890 -6.45 -43.23 -10.14
C LEU A 890 -4.93 -43.39 -10.29
N ILE A 891 -4.30 -44.23 -9.47
CA ILE A 891 -2.88 -44.59 -9.65
C ILE A 891 -2.64 -45.21 -11.03
N SER A 892 -3.56 -46.08 -11.46
CA SER A 892 -3.48 -46.73 -12.78
C SER A 892 -3.65 -45.75 -13.92
N HIS A 893 -4.55 -44.76 -13.76
CA HIS A 893 -4.72 -43.65 -14.70
C HIS A 893 -3.42 -42.86 -14.82
N ILE A 894 -2.88 -42.34 -13.72
CA ILE A 894 -1.63 -41.56 -13.71
C ILE A 894 -0.48 -42.37 -14.33
N ALA A 895 -0.33 -43.64 -13.94
CA ALA A 895 0.73 -44.50 -14.48
C ALA A 895 0.60 -44.70 -16.00
N SER A 896 -0.62 -44.83 -16.51
CA SER A 896 -0.90 -44.97 -17.95
C SER A 896 -0.61 -43.67 -18.70
N GLU A 897 -1.18 -42.55 -18.26
CA GLU A 897 -1.09 -41.26 -18.96
C GLU A 897 0.36 -40.74 -19.04
N PHE A 898 1.14 -40.88 -17.96
CA PHE A 898 2.54 -40.49 -17.95
C PHE A 898 3.50 -41.57 -18.47
N THR A 899 2.97 -42.74 -18.87
CA THR A 899 3.73 -43.93 -19.29
C THR A 899 4.84 -44.30 -18.31
N VAL A 900 4.47 -44.41 -17.03
CA VAL A 900 5.37 -44.71 -15.91
C VAL A 900 6.03 -46.07 -16.09
N ASN A 901 7.34 -46.15 -15.83
CA ASN A 901 8.11 -47.41 -15.88
C ASN A 901 8.75 -47.78 -14.53
N VAL A 902 8.73 -46.87 -13.54
CA VAL A 902 9.17 -47.13 -12.17
C VAL A 902 8.12 -46.62 -11.18
N ILE A 903 7.63 -47.48 -10.28
CA ILE A 903 6.75 -47.09 -9.17
C ILE A 903 7.51 -47.30 -7.86
N ILE A 904 7.59 -46.25 -7.06
CA ILE A 904 8.17 -46.27 -5.72
C ILE A 904 7.04 -46.27 -4.70
N VAL A 905 7.03 -47.26 -3.82
CA VAL A 905 6.05 -47.39 -2.75
C VAL A 905 6.70 -47.07 -1.40
N LEU A 906 6.25 -46.00 -0.76
CA LEU A 906 6.75 -45.56 0.54
C LEU A 906 5.87 -46.05 1.70
N GLY A 907 6.51 -46.72 2.68
CA GLY A 907 5.93 -46.93 4.00
C GLY A 907 4.71 -47.86 4.11
N SER A 908 4.33 -48.59 3.05
CA SER A 908 3.17 -49.50 3.07
C SER A 908 3.43 -50.82 2.33
N GLU A 909 3.54 -51.92 3.08
CA GLU A 909 3.75 -53.26 2.51
C GLU A 909 2.56 -53.78 1.72
N ARG A 910 1.35 -53.44 2.20
CA ARG A 910 0.10 -53.80 1.54
C ARG A 910 0.02 -53.12 0.17
N LEU A 911 0.26 -51.81 0.13
CA LEU A 911 0.27 -51.05 -1.12
C LEU A 911 1.33 -51.61 -2.08
N HIS A 912 2.52 -51.95 -1.59
CA HIS A 912 3.58 -52.55 -2.40
C HIS A 912 3.13 -53.87 -3.03
N SER A 913 2.52 -54.76 -2.25
CA SER A 913 2.02 -56.05 -2.74
C SER A 913 0.91 -55.87 -3.79
N ASP A 914 0.01 -54.92 -3.58
CA ASP A 914 -1.08 -54.61 -4.50
C ASP A 914 -0.57 -53.98 -5.81
N MET A 915 0.39 -53.04 -5.73
CA MET A 915 1.05 -52.43 -6.90
C MET A 915 1.86 -53.46 -7.69
N LEU A 916 2.63 -54.31 -7.00
CA LEU A 916 3.38 -55.39 -7.62
C LEU A 916 2.43 -56.33 -8.37
N ARG A 917 1.32 -56.76 -7.76
CA ARG A 917 0.33 -57.62 -8.41
C ARG A 917 -0.31 -56.97 -9.64
N ARG A 918 -0.58 -55.66 -9.58
CA ARG A 918 -1.29 -54.92 -10.65
C ARG A 918 -0.38 -54.59 -11.84
N PHE A 919 0.87 -54.19 -11.59
CA PHE A 919 1.73 -53.62 -12.64
C PHE A 919 2.92 -54.49 -13.09
N SER A 920 3.34 -55.48 -12.29
CA SER A 920 4.49 -56.33 -12.68
C SER A 920 4.26 -57.15 -13.96
N ASN A 921 2.99 -57.48 -14.26
CA ASN A 921 2.60 -58.24 -15.44
C ASN A 921 1.88 -57.37 -16.50
N ALA A 922 1.93 -56.04 -16.38
CA ALA A 922 1.27 -55.15 -17.32
C ALA A 922 1.98 -55.17 -18.69
N THR A 923 1.21 -55.36 -19.77
CA THR A 923 1.66 -55.24 -21.17
C THR A 923 1.25 -53.87 -21.72
N PRO A 924 2.08 -53.16 -22.51
CA PRO A 924 3.21 -53.68 -23.29
C PRO A 924 4.60 -53.62 -22.63
N THR A 925 4.80 -52.83 -21.57
CA THR A 925 6.08 -52.69 -20.86
C THR A 925 5.90 -52.95 -19.36
N PRO A 926 6.63 -53.91 -18.76
CA PRO A 926 6.53 -54.20 -17.34
C PRO A 926 7.05 -53.01 -16.52
N ILE A 927 6.29 -52.60 -15.50
CA ILE A 927 6.67 -51.51 -14.60
C ILE A 927 7.46 -52.08 -13.42
N THR A 928 8.60 -51.47 -13.11
CA THR A 928 9.41 -51.87 -11.95
C THR A 928 8.82 -51.27 -10.67
N VAL A 929 8.43 -52.12 -9.72
CA VAL A 929 7.88 -51.67 -8.42
C VAL A 929 8.96 -51.82 -7.34
N ILE A 930 9.30 -50.72 -6.67
CA ILE A 930 10.33 -50.65 -5.64
C ILE A 930 9.69 -50.23 -4.32
N LYS A 931 9.98 -50.94 -3.23
CA LYS A 931 9.60 -50.55 -1.87
C LYS A 931 10.72 -49.76 -1.23
N LEU A 932 10.38 -48.64 -0.59
CA LEU A 932 11.27 -47.89 0.28
C LEU A 932 10.69 -47.74 1.69
N GLU A 933 11.57 -47.63 2.67
CA GLU A 933 11.20 -47.31 4.04
C GLU A 933 10.79 -45.84 4.15
N LYS A 934 9.81 -45.55 5.01
CA LYS A 934 9.48 -44.16 5.34
C LYS A 934 10.54 -43.59 6.27
N SER A 935 10.85 -42.30 6.16
CA SER A 935 11.70 -41.65 7.15
C SER A 935 10.98 -41.58 8.50
N GLY A 936 11.70 -41.88 9.58
CA GLY A 936 11.21 -41.69 10.94
C GLY A 936 11.02 -40.21 11.32
N GLY A 937 11.51 -39.28 10.49
CA GLY A 937 11.38 -37.83 10.67
C GLY A 937 10.19 -37.21 9.96
N CYS A 938 9.34 -38.01 9.32
CA CYS A 938 8.11 -37.47 8.73
C CYS A 938 7.14 -37.06 9.85
N ALA A 939 6.98 -35.76 10.03
CA ALA A 939 6.06 -35.17 11.00
C ALA A 939 4.59 -35.38 10.58
N ASP A 940 3.74 -35.62 11.58
CA ASP A 940 2.30 -35.60 11.37
C ASP A 940 1.84 -34.14 11.20
N ARG A 941 1.09 -33.91 10.12
CA ARG A 941 0.51 -32.62 9.76
C ARG A 941 -1.00 -32.70 9.96
N ASP A 942 -1.49 -32.02 10.98
CA ASP A 942 -2.92 -31.97 11.29
C ASP A 942 -3.67 -30.97 10.37
N ASP A 943 -5.00 -30.99 10.42
CA ASP A 943 -5.82 -30.14 9.56
C ASP A 943 -5.58 -28.64 9.82
N ALA A 944 -5.27 -28.27 11.07
CA ALA A 944 -4.99 -26.89 11.47
C ALA A 944 -3.70 -26.38 10.83
N TYR A 945 -2.60 -27.13 10.95
CA TYR A 945 -1.35 -26.85 10.27
C TYR A 945 -1.55 -26.77 8.75
N MET A 946 -2.23 -27.75 8.17
CA MET A 946 -2.46 -27.78 6.72
C MET A 946 -3.30 -26.59 6.23
N SER A 947 -4.28 -26.14 7.01
CA SER A 947 -5.06 -24.93 6.71
C SER A 947 -4.19 -23.67 6.69
N ALA A 948 -3.36 -23.50 7.71
CA ALA A 948 -2.48 -22.35 7.82
C ALA A 948 -1.35 -22.39 6.77
N PHE A 949 -0.82 -23.57 6.43
CA PHE A 949 0.13 -23.77 5.34
C PHE A 949 -0.45 -23.39 3.97
N ARG A 950 -1.69 -23.80 3.67
CA ARG A 950 -2.34 -23.37 2.41
C ARG A 950 -2.56 -21.86 2.37
N GLN A 951 -2.94 -21.26 3.51
CA GLN A 951 -3.11 -19.82 3.61
C GLN A 951 -1.79 -19.07 3.39
N SER A 952 -0.67 -19.58 3.91
CA SER A 952 0.64 -18.98 3.65
C SER A 952 1.03 -19.12 2.18
N GLN A 953 0.77 -20.25 1.52
CA GLN A 953 1.01 -20.42 0.07
C GLN A 953 0.20 -19.43 -0.78
N ILE A 954 -1.07 -19.20 -0.44
CA ILE A 954 -1.91 -18.21 -1.14
C ILE A 954 -1.35 -16.80 -0.92
N ARG A 955 -0.98 -16.46 0.31
CA ARG A 955 -0.39 -15.14 0.62
C ARG A 955 0.92 -14.94 -0.14
N GLU A 956 1.81 -15.93 -0.14
CA GLU A 956 3.09 -15.90 -0.85
C GLU A 956 2.91 -15.70 -2.35
N TYR A 957 1.88 -16.29 -2.97
CA TYR A 957 1.60 -16.06 -4.39
C TYR A 957 1.31 -14.59 -4.73
N PHE A 958 0.60 -13.85 -3.86
CA PHE A 958 0.25 -12.45 -4.12
C PHE A 958 1.28 -11.46 -3.58
N PHE A 959 1.84 -11.71 -2.39
CA PHE A 959 2.68 -10.76 -1.65
C PHE A 959 4.14 -11.20 -1.55
N GLY A 960 4.50 -12.37 -2.10
CA GLY A 960 5.86 -12.91 -2.05
C GLY A 960 6.28 -13.41 -0.67
N SER A 961 7.59 -13.65 -0.53
CA SER A 961 8.23 -14.19 0.67
C SER A 961 8.80 -13.05 1.55
N ILE A 962 9.28 -13.37 2.75
CA ILE A 962 9.90 -12.38 3.67
C ILE A 962 11.12 -11.69 3.00
N LYS A 963 11.85 -12.42 2.15
CA LYS A 963 13.01 -11.89 1.42
C LYS A 963 12.63 -11.17 0.13
N ARG A 964 11.39 -11.35 -0.34
CA ARG A 964 10.90 -10.80 -1.60
C ARG A 964 9.45 -10.40 -1.49
N THR A 965 9.21 -9.16 -1.09
CA THR A 965 7.87 -8.58 -1.08
C THR A 965 7.39 -8.29 -2.50
N LEU A 966 6.18 -8.73 -2.82
CA LEU A 966 5.49 -8.42 -4.07
C LEU A 966 4.33 -7.46 -3.79
N SER A 967 4.02 -6.62 -4.77
CA SER A 967 2.94 -5.63 -4.70
C SER A 967 1.79 -6.06 -5.62
N PRO A 968 0.81 -6.83 -5.11
CA PRO A 968 -0.35 -7.21 -5.92
C PRO A 968 -1.25 -6.00 -6.16
N HIS A 969 -2.03 -6.05 -7.24
CA HIS A 969 -2.87 -4.94 -7.67
C HIS A 969 -4.34 -5.22 -7.40
N THR A 970 -5.02 -4.26 -6.77
CA THR A 970 -6.48 -4.34 -6.54
C THR A 970 -7.22 -3.69 -7.69
N GLN A 971 -8.22 -4.38 -8.23
CA GLN A 971 -9.08 -3.84 -9.28
C GLN A 971 -10.55 -4.08 -8.97
N THR A 972 -11.38 -3.09 -9.28
CA THR A 972 -12.84 -3.19 -9.16
C THR A 972 -13.44 -3.52 -10.52
N VAL A 973 -14.26 -4.57 -10.59
CA VAL A 973 -14.84 -5.10 -11.83
C VAL A 973 -16.35 -5.24 -11.69
N ASP A 974 -17.10 -4.78 -12.69
CA ASP A 974 -18.55 -4.96 -12.72
C ASP A 974 -18.91 -6.44 -12.95
N PHE A 975 -20.02 -6.90 -12.35
CA PHE A 975 -20.48 -8.29 -12.52
C PHE A 975 -20.70 -8.68 -13.99
N SER A 976 -21.06 -7.72 -14.85
CA SER A 976 -21.28 -7.97 -16.28
C SER A 976 -19.99 -8.13 -17.09
N ALA A 977 -18.85 -7.69 -16.56
CA ALA A 977 -17.57 -7.70 -17.27
C ALA A 977 -16.79 -9.01 -17.06
N ILE A 978 -17.27 -9.93 -16.23
CA ILE A 978 -16.62 -11.21 -15.94
C ILE A 978 -17.53 -12.39 -16.17
N THR A 979 -16.94 -13.55 -16.46
CA THR A 979 -17.65 -14.82 -16.58
C THR A 979 -17.05 -15.81 -15.59
N ILE A 980 -17.85 -16.24 -14.61
CA ILE A 980 -17.44 -17.21 -13.60
C ILE A 980 -18.12 -18.55 -13.85
N TYR A 981 -17.32 -19.61 -13.85
CA TYR A 981 -17.72 -21.00 -13.92
C TYR A 981 -17.43 -21.67 -12.58
N LYS A 982 -18.47 -22.13 -11.89
CA LYS A 982 -18.36 -22.89 -10.64
C LYS A 982 -18.20 -24.37 -10.96
N ILE A 983 -17.29 -25.05 -10.28
CA ILE A 983 -17.15 -26.50 -10.37
C ILE A 983 -18.40 -27.18 -9.81
N HIS A 984 -18.95 -28.12 -10.58
CA HIS A 984 -20.09 -28.91 -10.13
C HIS A 984 -19.62 -30.00 -9.17
N GLU A 985 -20.14 -30.01 -7.95
CA GLU A 985 -19.84 -31.02 -6.94
C GLU A 985 -21.02 -31.97 -6.77
N GLN A 986 -20.82 -33.25 -7.06
CA GLN A 986 -21.82 -34.25 -6.76
C GLN A 986 -21.92 -34.43 -5.24
N SER A 987 -22.98 -33.89 -4.63
CA SER A 987 -23.29 -34.19 -3.22
C SER A 987 -23.54 -35.70 -3.08
N GLY A 988 -22.54 -36.42 -2.57
CA GLY A 988 -22.53 -37.89 -2.43
C GLY A 988 -23.68 -38.48 -1.59
N MET A 989 -24.55 -37.65 -1.01
CA MET A 989 -25.73 -38.07 -0.26
C MET A 989 -26.96 -38.40 -1.11
N MET A 990 -27.06 -37.94 -2.38
CA MET A 990 -28.31 -38.05 -3.15
C MET A 990 -28.35 -39.15 -4.23
N SER A 991 -27.21 -39.69 -4.67
CA SER A 991 -27.20 -40.76 -5.70
C SER A 991 -27.66 -42.12 -5.16
N SER A 992 -27.52 -42.37 -3.85
CA SER A 992 -27.87 -43.65 -3.21
C SER A 992 -29.38 -43.85 -2.98
N PHE A 993 -30.21 -42.81 -3.22
CA PHE A 993 -31.66 -42.85 -3.01
C PHE A 993 -32.50 -42.87 -4.29
N LEU A 994 -31.87 -42.93 -5.48
CA LEU A 994 -32.60 -43.00 -6.75
C LEU A 994 -33.07 -44.45 -7.03
N PRO A 995 -34.39 -44.73 -7.02
CA PRO A 995 -34.89 -46.07 -7.24
C PRO A 995 -34.88 -46.40 -8.74
N GLY A 996 -33.87 -47.15 -9.17
CA GLY A 996 -33.94 -48.00 -10.36
C GLY A 996 -33.85 -47.33 -11.72
N GLY A 997 -32.67 -47.41 -12.33
CA GLY A 997 -32.53 -47.66 -13.78
C GLY A 997 -32.81 -46.52 -14.76
N GLU A 998 -32.87 -45.27 -14.31
CA GLU A 998 -32.75 -44.13 -15.24
C GLU A 998 -31.26 -43.88 -15.55
N GLU A 999 -30.92 -43.78 -16.83
CA GLU A 999 -29.57 -43.42 -17.29
C GLU A 999 -29.15 -42.10 -16.61
N GLU A 1000 -27.96 -42.08 -15.99
CA GLU A 1000 -27.37 -40.86 -15.43
C GLU A 1000 -27.34 -39.80 -16.54
N VAL A 1001 -28.23 -38.80 -16.46
CA VAL A 1001 -28.11 -37.60 -17.28
C VAL A 1001 -26.77 -36.97 -16.92
N GLU A 1002 -25.85 -36.87 -17.89
CA GLU A 1002 -24.53 -36.28 -17.67
C GLU A 1002 -24.68 -34.89 -17.05
N SER A 1003 -24.24 -34.75 -15.79
CA SER A 1003 -24.20 -33.47 -15.10
C SER A 1003 -23.15 -32.57 -15.76
N PRO A 1004 -23.43 -31.27 -15.95
CA PRO A 1004 -22.47 -30.35 -16.54
C PRO A 1004 -21.19 -30.26 -15.68
N ILE A 1005 -20.03 -30.09 -16.33
CA ILE A 1005 -18.72 -29.96 -15.66
C ILE A 1005 -18.66 -28.71 -14.78
N PHE A 1006 -19.20 -27.61 -15.32
CA PHE A 1006 -19.26 -26.31 -14.68
C PHE A 1006 -20.65 -25.73 -14.74
N ASP A 1007 -21.03 -25.01 -13.69
CA ASP A 1007 -22.21 -24.16 -13.64
C ASP A 1007 -21.79 -22.70 -13.84
N ARG A 1008 -22.33 -22.03 -14.86
CA ARG A 1008 -22.10 -20.58 -15.02
C ARG A 1008 -22.85 -19.85 -13.91
N VAL A 1009 -22.12 -19.08 -13.09
CA VAL A 1009 -22.68 -18.39 -11.92
C VAL A 1009 -22.45 -16.88 -12.00
N GLU A 1010 -23.38 -16.11 -11.43
CA GLU A 1010 -23.12 -14.69 -11.15
C GLU A 1010 -22.28 -14.56 -9.87
N PRO A 1011 -21.50 -13.47 -9.75
CA PRO A 1011 -20.84 -13.12 -8.50
C PRO A 1011 -21.80 -13.10 -7.30
N SER A 1012 -21.34 -13.62 -6.17
CA SER A 1012 -22.14 -13.66 -4.93
C SER A 1012 -21.25 -13.58 -3.69
N SER A 1013 -21.84 -13.22 -2.55
CA SER A 1013 -21.15 -13.15 -1.25
C SER A 1013 -20.47 -14.45 -0.82
N GLN A 1014 -20.84 -15.60 -1.38
CA GLN A 1014 -20.15 -16.88 -1.14
C GLN A 1014 -18.72 -16.92 -1.71
N MET A 1015 -18.42 -16.03 -2.66
CA MET A 1015 -17.10 -15.93 -3.30
C MET A 1015 -16.15 -15.03 -2.51
N LEU A 1016 -16.62 -14.37 -1.45
CA LEU A 1016 -15.77 -13.49 -0.64
C LEU A 1016 -14.62 -14.30 -0.04
N HIS A 1017 -13.40 -13.78 -0.22
CA HIS A 1017 -12.16 -14.41 0.19
C HIS A 1017 -11.84 -15.75 -0.52
N CYS A 1018 -12.51 -16.04 -1.63
CA CYS A 1018 -12.15 -17.17 -2.49
C CYS A 1018 -11.09 -16.77 -3.52
N VAL A 1019 -10.31 -17.78 -3.92
CA VAL A 1019 -9.41 -17.68 -5.07
C VAL A 1019 -10.09 -18.29 -6.30
N MET A 1020 -9.87 -17.68 -7.47
CA MET A 1020 -10.36 -18.17 -8.76
C MET A 1020 -9.22 -18.29 -9.74
N ALA A 1021 -9.24 -19.34 -10.57
CA ALA A 1021 -8.26 -19.54 -11.63
C ALA A 1021 -8.69 -18.77 -12.89
N VAL A 1022 -7.77 -17.99 -13.46
CA VAL A 1022 -7.95 -17.33 -14.76
C VAL A 1022 -7.46 -18.28 -15.85
N MET A 1023 -8.35 -18.77 -16.71
CA MET A 1023 -7.99 -19.79 -17.70
C MET A 1023 -7.49 -19.17 -19.03
N TYR A 1024 -6.57 -19.84 -19.73
CA TYR A 1024 -6.22 -19.55 -21.13
C TYR A 1024 -7.30 -20.09 -22.10
N ALA A 1025 -8.52 -19.59 -21.99
CA ALA A 1025 -9.66 -19.93 -22.85
C ALA A 1025 -10.55 -18.70 -23.11
N GLY A 1026 -11.44 -18.78 -24.09
CA GLY A 1026 -12.50 -17.80 -24.33
C GLY A 1026 -13.68 -17.98 -23.37
N THR A 1027 -14.38 -16.90 -23.02
CA THR A 1027 -15.52 -16.92 -22.08
C THR A 1027 -16.73 -17.73 -22.57
N HIS A 1028 -16.78 -18.03 -23.88
CA HIS A 1028 -17.85 -18.78 -24.55
C HIS A 1028 -17.38 -20.09 -25.17
N ASP A 1029 -16.15 -20.53 -24.86
CA ASP A 1029 -15.67 -21.84 -25.29
C ASP A 1029 -16.47 -22.96 -24.63
N ALA A 1030 -16.44 -24.15 -25.22
CA ALA A 1030 -17.07 -25.33 -24.65
C ALA A 1030 -16.47 -25.65 -23.26
N LEU A 1031 -17.27 -26.21 -22.34
CA LEU A 1031 -16.84 -26.44 -20.95
C LEU A 1031 -15.61 -27.37 -20.87
N GLU A 1032 -15.51 -28.33 -21.79
CA GLU A 1032 -14.35 -29.21 -21.92
C GLU A 1032 -13.09 -28.44 -22.32
N VAL A 1033 -13.21 -27.44 -23.20
CA VAL A 1033 -12.09 -26.58 -23.60
C VAL A 1033 -11.64 -25.72 -22.43
N ILE A 1034 -12.58 -25.16 -21.65
CA ILE A 1034 -12.26 -24.38 -20.44
C ILE A 1034 -11.58 -25.26 -19.38
N ARG A 1035 -12.07 -26.50 -19.17
CA ARG A 1035 -11.46 -27.49 -18.26
C ARG A 1035 -10.04 -27.86 -18.70
N ASP A 1036 -9.84 -28.04 -19.99
CA ASP A 1036 -8.59 -28.52 -20.57
C ASP A 1036 -7.55 -27.43 -20.84
N ALA A 1037 -7.88 -26.17 -20.54
CA ALA A 1037 -7.01 -25.01 -20.67
C ALA A 1037 -6.03 -24.89 -19.49
N SER A 1038 -4.84 -24.37 -19.74
CA SER A 1038 -3.89 -24.03 -18.69
C SER A 1038 -4.31 -22.77 -17.93
N VAL A 1039 -3.79 -22.62 -16.72
CA VAL A 1039 -4.02 -21.46 -15.87
C VAL A 1039 -3.05 -20.33 -16.27
N MET A 1040 -3.58 -19.12 -16.44
CA MET A 1040 -2.80 -17.90 -16.62
C MET A 1040 -2.29 -17.35 -15.29
N GLY A 1041 -3.13 -17.42 -14.27
CA GLY A 1041 -2.85 -16.95 -12.93
C GLY A 1041 -4.09 -17.08 -12.07
N PHE A 1042 -4.00 -16.58 -10.84
CA PHE A 1042 -5.10 -16.62 -9.89
C PHE A 1042 -5.48 -15.22 -9.45
N VAL A 1043 -6.76 -15.04 -9.11
CA VAL A 1043 -7.29 -13.80 -8.57
C VAL A 1043 -8.02 -14.09 -7.28
N TYR A 1044 -7.92 -13.17 -6.32
CA TYR A 1044 -8.54 -13.29 -5.01
C TYR A 1044 -9.67 -12.28 -4.87
N VAL A 1045 -10.83 -12.72 -4.40
CA VAL A 1045 -12.00 -11.84 -4.23
C VAL A 1045 -11.93 -11.15 -2.87
N ALA A 1046 -11.55 -9.87 -2.86
CA ALA A 1046 -11.43 -9.06 -1.66
C ALA A 1046 -12.78 -8.53 -1.15
N GLU A 1047 -13.69 -8.18 -2.06
CA GLU A 1047 -15.00 -7.62 -1.72
C GLU A 1047 -16.05 -8.01 -2.76
N VAL A 1048 -17.29 -8.22 -2.31
CA VAL A 1048 -18.46 -8.43 -3.17
C VAL A 1048 -19.54 -7.40 -2.81
N ASP A 1049 -19.76 -6.42 -3.66
CA ASP A 1049 -20.84 -5.43 -3.50
C ASP A 1049 -22.04 -5.83 -4.37
N ASP A 1050 -22.98 -6.56 -3.78
CA ASP A 1050 -24.23 -6.99 -4.41
C ASP A 1050 -25.12 -5.79 -4.83
N LYS A 1051 -25.04 -4.65 -4.11
CA LYS A 1051 -25.88 -3.48 -4.39
C LYS A 1051 -25.38 -2.72 -5.61
N LYS A 1052 -24.06 -2.50 -5.69
CA LYS A 1052 -23.41 -1.84 -6.82
C LYS A 1052 -23.11 -2.80 -7.98
N ARG A 1053 -23.34 -4.11 -7.80
CA ARG A 1053 -22.99 -5.19 -8.75
C ARG A 1053 -21.52 -5.12 -9.16
N ARG A 1054 -20.63 -4.98 -8.18
CA ARG A 1054 -19.17 -4.87 -8.36
C ARG A 1054 -18.41 -5.83 -7.46
N LEU A 1055 -17.32 -6.37 -8.00
CA LEU A 1055 -16.35 -7.17 -7.26
C LEU A 1055 -15.05 -6.38 -7.14
N ARG A 1056 -14.45 -6.40 -5.95
CA ARG A 1056 -13.07 -6.01 -5.77
C ARG A 1056 -12.22 -7.27 -5.77
N VAL A 1057 -11.30 -7.36 -6.72
CA VAL A 1057 -10.42 -8.53 -6.88
C VAL A 1057 -8.97 -8.09 -6.83
N LEU A 1058 -8.17 -8.87 -6.11
CA LEU A 1058 -6.73 -8.76 -6.03
C LEU A 1058 -6.12 -9.64 -7.12
N ALA A 1059 -5.30 -9.06 -7.97
CA ALA A 1059 -4.56 -9.72 -9.03
C ALA A 1059 -3.05 -9.61 -8.78
N PRO A 1060 -2.24 -10.62 -9.16
CA PRO A 1060 -0.78 -10.57 -8.96
C PRO A 1060 -0.08 -9.57 -9.89
N VAL A 1061 -0.78 -9.08 -10.93
CA VAL A 1061 -0.25 -8.12 -11.92
C VAL A 1061 -1.29 -7.03 -12.20
N SER A 1062 -0.84 -5.83 -12.57
CA SER A 1062 -1.68 -4.63 -12.81
C SER A 1062 -2.51 -4.68 -14.11
N GLY A 1063 -2.46 -5.77 -14.86
CA GLY A 1063 -3.27 -5.96 -16.06
C GLY A 1063 -4.75 -6.18 -15.73
N LYS A 1064 -5.66 -5.60 -16.53
CA LYS A 1064 -7.09 -5.89 -16.40
C LYS A 1064 -7.34 -7.39 -16.54
N ILE A 1065 -8.13 -7.96 -15.63
CA ILE A 1065 -8.77 -9.28 -15.85
C ILE A 1065 -9.60 -9.16 -17.13
N GLY A 1066 -9.04 -9.65 -18.24
CA GLY A 1066 -9.62 -9.51 -19.58
C GLY A 1066 -10.88 -10.36 -19.78
N ASP A 1067 -11.30 -10.53 -21.04
CA ASP A 1067 -12.42 -11.40 -21.46
C ASP A 1067 -12.01 -12.88 -21.38
N ARG A 1068 -11.75 -13.37 -20.17
CA ARG A 1068 -11.35 -14.76 -19.88
C ARG A 1068 -12.26 -15.38 -18.82
N PRO A 1069 -12.54 -16.69 -18.90
CA PRO A 1069 -13.36 -17.37 -17.92
C PRO A 1069 -12.57 -17.55 -16.61
N LEU A 1070 -13.22 -17.22 -15.50
CA LEU A 1070 -12.76 -17.52 -14.16
C LEU A 1070 -13.37 -18.83 -13.68
N VAL A 1071 -12.56 -19.76 -13.20
CA VAL A 1071 -13.05 -21.02 -12.62
C VAL A 1071 -12.96 -20.96 -11.10
N TRP A 1072 -14.07 -21.25 -10.44
CA TRP A 1072 -14.22 -21.25 -8.99
C TRP A 1072 -14.56 -22.65 -8.48
N GLY A 1073 -13.68 -23.21 -7.65
CA GLY A 1073 -13.92 -24.45 -6.91
C GLY A 1073 -14.13 -24.22 -5.41
N SER A 1074 -14.54 -25.25 -4.68
CA SER A 1074 -14.57 -25.20 -3.20
C SER A 1074 -13.19 -25.30 -2.56
N TRP A 1075 -12.15 -25.61 -3.35
CA TRP A 1075 -10.78 -25.69 -2.91
C TRP A 1075 -9.86 -24.77 -3.75
N PRO A 1076 -8.93 -24.02 -3.11
CA PRO A 1076 -8.68 -23.96 -1.68
C PRO A 1076 -9.84 -23.32 -0.91
N GLU A 1077 -9.96 -23.67 0.37
CA GLU A 1077 -10.95 -23.06 1.28
C GLU A 1077 -10.83 -21.53 1.26
N ALA A 1078 -11.94 -20.83 1.46
CA ALA A 1078 -11.93 -19.37 1.56
C ALA A 1078 -10.97 -18.94 2.68
N SER A 1079 -10.00 -18.09 2.35
CA SER A 1079 -8.99 -17.65 3.31
C SER A 1079 -9.55 -16.55 4.23
N VAL A 1080 -8.83 -16.19 5.29
CA VAL A 1080 -9.05 -14.90 5.96
C VAL A 1080 -8.69 -13.78 4.98
N SER A 1081 -9.16 -12.55 5.24
CA SER A 1081 -8.80 -11.38 4.45
C SER A 1081 -7.29 -11.32 4.20
N LEU A 1082 -6.89 -11.33 2.92
CA LEU A 1082 -5.52 -11.10 2.49
C LEU A 1082 -5.14 -9.61 2.46
N ILE A 1083 -6.15 -8.73 2.55
CA ILE A 1083 -6.04 -7.26 2.53
C ILE A 1083 -6.53 -6.72 3.86
#